data_AF-A0A8H3FQ47-F1
#
_entry.id   AF-A0A8H3FQ47-F1
#
_cell.length_a   1.000
_cell.length_b   1.000
_cell.length_c   1.000
_cell.angle_alpha   90.00
_cell.angle_beta   90.00
_cell.angle_gamma   90.00
#
_symmetry.space_group_name_H-M   'P 1'
#
loop_
_entity.id
_entity.type
_entity.pdbx_description
1 polymer ?
#
loop_
_entity_poly.entity_id
_entity_poly.type
_entity_poly.pdbx_seq_one_letter_code
_entity_poly.pdbx_strand_id
1 'polypeptide(L)'
;MDNMDNLDNLHLQLRISSTEKYPAKQHAQRVAAKLGVKEGLIYLLGQYGYNLEDSDMPKTWRQRRYFYYCSGVDEPNACLTYDIAADELVLYIEEIDPDQVIWVGRGSTIDEAYDRYDVDIVHHNPDLFPNMRLWIASNPGAVVYILHPDHKPDIKFPNINYKALLPAIDAAREIKDAYEIDLIRKANDISSKAHIEVLRHLSSLKTEAQVQALFEAVCTSHLANKQAYPVIAASGENASVLHYTTNNEPFEDKQLLLIDAGTGWQLYAADITRTFPLSGSWTTEAEQIYRLVETMQDSCVKMLEPGACMWDLHDISIRIAIKGLLELGLLKGDIETIIKQRTYKAFYPHGLGHHVGLEVHDILGRPILKYKSSSNNNATFDGPCPPDVPALQAGMVVTIEPGIYFNRYEMHRAYLNSPIHGKHINKKILDKYWAVGGVRIEDDYLITDDGCENLTTAPKGDAALKIIKEGKAGYATLPRTAGPRILTLARRVLDGLAEAKPGCVLLFEFVEGVEGEIAKALPTLANGMERDVEVETKTETEAESHTPELEFVAEWIVVSEAVVVHGSRFVARACKVASPEEGRSAVRELVSTDKKVMRATHNMWAYRIQGSGQVVYADADDDGEDGAGGKLAALLQVMGAWGVLVVVSRWYGGIKLGPERWRLIGSVAREVVVRGGETGAWTVERM
;
A
#
# COMPACT_ATOMS: atom_id res chain seq x y z
N MET A 1 -35.78 34.70 -16.40
CA MET A 1 -36.87 33.95 -17.03
C MET A 1 -36.50 33.72 -18.49
N ASP A 2 -35.93 32.61 -18.92
CA ASP A 2 -35.45 31.42 -18.23
C ASP A 2 -34.31 30.79 -19.02
N ASN A 3 -33.30 30.37 -18.26
CA ASN A 3 -32.19 29.50 -18.64
C ASN A 3 -32.75 28.10 -18.91
N MET A 4 -32.72 27.56 -20.13
CA MET A 4 -33.06 26.14 -20.34
C MET A 4 -32.36 25.42 -21.51
N ASP A 5 -31.23 25.91 -22.04
CA ASP A 5 -30.52 25.25 -23.16
C ASP A 5 -29.07 24.86 -22.82
N ASN A 6 -28.86 24.01 -21.80
CA ASN A 6 -27.54 23.39 -21.60
C ASN A 6 -27.59 22.03 -20.89
N LEU A 7 -28.31 21.05 -21.48
CA LEU A 7 -28.38 19.68 -20.96
C LEU A 7 -28.02 18.59 -21.99
N ASP A 8 -27.41 18.93 -23.13
CA ASP A 8 -27.14 17.98 -24.21
C ASP A 8 -25.75 17.31 -24.17
N ASN A 9 -25.05 17.28 -23.02
CA ASN A 9 -23.83 16.48 -22.88
C ASN A 9 -23.70 15.85 -21.48
N LEU A 10 -24.78 15.24 -20.99
CA LEU A 10 -24.68 14.31 -19.87
C LEU A 10 -24.32 12.92 -20.41
N HIS A 11 -23.02 12.64 -20.58
CA HIS A 11 -22.55 11.26 -20.67
C HIS A 11 -22.71 10.61 -19.30
N LEU A 12 -23.90 10.06 -19.06
CA LEU A 12 -24.14 9.12 -17.97
C LEU A 12 -23.38 7.83 -18.30
N GLN A 13 -22.16 7.71 -17.79
CA GLN A 13 -21.56 6.40 -17.59
C GLN A 13 -22.29 5.76 -16.41
N LEU A 14 -23.32 4.97 -16.72
CA LEU A 14 -23.87 4.01 -15.78
C LEU A 14 -22.76 3.00 -15.46
N ARG A 15 -21.97 3.26 -14.41
CA ARG A 15 -21.37 2.15 -13.66
C ARG A 15 -22.53 1.48 -12.94
N ILE A 16 -23.16 0.54 -13.61
CA ILE A 16 -23.95 -0.49 -12.95
C ILE A 16 -22.96 -1.09 -11.94
N SER A 17 -23.16 -0.86 -10.64
CA SER A 17 -22.50 -1.67 -9.64
C SER A 17 -23.13 -3.04 -9.78
N SER A 18 -22.58 -3.85 -10.67
CA SER A 18 -23.19 -5.10 -11.01
C SER A 18 -23.18 -5.98 -9.77
N THR A 19 -24.35 -6.44 -9.40
CA THR A 19 -24.53 -7.75 -8.79
C THR A 19 -24.15 -8.84 -9.80
N GLU A 20 -23.00 -8.70 -10.49
CA GLU A 20 -22.52 -9.68 -11.46
C GLU A 20 -21.85 -10.80 -10.69
N LYS A 21 -22.44 -11.98 -10.84
CA LYS A 21 -21.80 -13.24 -10.48
C LYS A 21 -20.48 -13.34 -11.23
N TYR A 22 -19.54 -14.10 -10.68
CA TYR A 22 -18.36 -14.51 -11.43
C TYR A 22 -18.81 -15.26 -12.70
N PRO A 23 -18.30 -14.92 -13.89
CA PRO A 23 -18.78 -15.45 -15.18
C PRO A 23 -18.27 -16.87 -15.48
N ALA A 24 -18.44 -17.78 -14.53
CA ALA A 24 -17.93 -19.16 -14.56
C ALA A 24 -18.42 -19.92 -15.81
N LYS A 25 -19.71 -19.82 -16.13
CA LYS A 25 -20.31 -20.44 -17.32
C LYS A 25 -19.66 -19.99 -18.61
N GLN A 26 -19.55 -18.68 -18.80
CA GLN A 26 -18.92 -18.09 -19.96
C GLN A 26 -17.46 -18.55 -20.10
N HIS A 27 -16.71 -18.57 -18.99
CA HIS A 27 -15.33 -19.06 -18.99
C HIS A 27 -15.25 -20.54 -19.39
N ALA A 28 -16.13 -21.40 -18.87
CA ALA A 28 -16.18 -22.83 -19.24
C ALA A 28 -16.49 -23.02 -20.74
N GLN A 29 -17.44 -22.26 -21.29
CA GLN A 29 -17.76 -22.25 -22.71
C GLN A 29 -16.57 -21.81 -23.56
N ARG A 30 -15.82 -20.77 -23.15
CA ARG A 30 -14.58 -20.32 -23.81
C ARG A 30 -13.53 -21.44 -23.84
N VAL A 31 -13.35 -22.16 -22.72
CA VAL A 31 -12.42 -23.31 -22.67
C VAL A 31 -12.85 -24.42 -23.62
N ALA A 32 -14.14 -24.79 -23.64
CA ALA A 32 -14.65 -25.83 -24.52
C ALA A 32 -14.52 -25.45 -26.01
N ALA A 33 -14.74 -24.17 -26.35
CA ALA A 33 -14.52 -23.65 -27.69
C ALA A 33 -13.04 -23.77 -28.11
N LYS A 34 -12.09 -23.48 -27.22
CA LYS A 34 -10.65 -23.65 -27.48
C LYS A 34 -10.21 -25.11 -27.52
N LEU A 35 -10.92 -25.99 -26.82
CA LEU A 35 -10.70 -27.44 -26.88
C LEU A 35 -11.08 -28.02 -28.24
N GLY A 36 -12.02 -27.40 -28.95
CA GLY A 36 -12.38 -27.73 -30.32
C GLY A 36 -13.18 -29.02 -30.47
N VAL A 37 -13.94 -29.38 -29.43
CA VAL A 37 -14.78 -30.61 -29.39
C VAL A 37 -16.23 -30.24 -29.11
N LYS A 38 -17.16 -31.13 -29.49
CA LYS A 38 -18.61 -30.92 -29.33
C LYS A 38 -19.21 -31.66 -28.13
N GLU A 39 -18.46 -32.60 -27.55
CA GLU A 39 -18.93 -33.48 -26.49
C GLU A 39 -17.77 -33.85 -25.56
N GLY A 40 -18.11 -34.37 -24.39
CA GLY A 40 -17.17 -34.78 -23.35
C GLY A 40 -17.37 -33.98 -22.06
N LEU A 41 -16.69 -34.43 -21.00
CA LEU A 41 -16.78 -33.84 -19.67
C LEU A 41 -15.45 -33.20 -19.30
N ILE A 42 -15.44 -31.91 -19.01
CA ILE A 42 -14.31 -31.27 -18.35
C ILE A 42 -14.46 -31.48 -16.85
N TYR A 43 -13.39 -31.91 -16.18
CA TYR A 43 -13.33 -31.98 -14.72
C TYR A 43 -12.15 -31.17 -14.20
N LEU A 44 -12.43 -30.27 -13.27
CA LEU A 44 -11.45 -29.39 -12.63
C LEU A 44 -11.53 -29.58 -11.10
N LEU A 45 -10.37 -29.88 -10.52
CA LEU A 45 -10.20 -30.04 -9.08
C LEU A 45 -9.70 -28.72 -8.47
N GLY A 46 -10.41 -28.22 -7.46
CA GLY A 46 -9.96 -27.12 -6.61
C GLY A 46 -8.87 -27.57 -5.64
N GLN A 47 -8.32 -26.62 -4.88
CA GLN A 47 -7.22 -26.86 -3.97
C GLN A 47 -7.74 -27.45 -2.65
N TYR A 48 -7.02 -28.43 -2.13
CA TYR A 48 -7.28 -28.95 -0.79
C TYR A 48 -6.71 -28.01 0.27
N GLY A 49 -7.40 -27.87 1.40
CA GLY A 49 -6.79 -27.31 2.61
C GLY A 49 -5.69 -28.27 3.11
N TYR A 50 -4.48 -27.77 3.32
CA TYR A 50 -3.39 -28.57 3.90
C TYR A 50 -2.59 -27.74 4.90
N ASN A 51 -2.07 -28.45 5.91
CA ASN A 51 -1.19 -27.88 6.91
C ASN A 51 0.28 -27.99 6.52
N LEU A 52 1.13 -27.24 7.21
CA LEU A 52 2.57 -27.44 7.18
C LEU A 52 2.92 -28.86 7.62
N GLU A 53 4.05 -29.37 7.13
CA GLU A 53 4.53 -30.72 7.48
C GLU A 53 4.68 -30.84 9.00
N ASP A 54 4.15 -31.93 9.57
CA ASP A 54 4.12 -32.22 11.01
C ASP A 54 3.52 -31.09 11.88
N SER A 55 2.58 -30.30 11.34
CA SER A 55 1.93 -29.18 12.03
C SER A 55 0.43 -29.13 11.80
N ASP A 56 -0.30 -28.55 12.76
CA ASP A 56 -1.71 -28.17 12.64
C ASP A 56 -1.90 -26.77 12.02
N MET A 57 -0.81 -26.07 11.68
CA MET A 57 -0.83 -24.76 11.06
C MET A 57 -1.13 -24.85 9.55
N PRO A 58 -2.20 -24.22 9.04
CA PRO A 58 -2.49 -24.19 7.61
C PRO A 58 -1.34 -23.56 6.82
N LYS A 59 -1.03 -24.12 5.64
CA LYS A 59 -0.18 -23.40 4.68
C LYS A 59 -0.95 -22.20 4.12
N THR A 60 -0.20 -21.20 3.63
CA THR A 60 -0.78 -20.03 2.97
C THR A 60 -1.74 -20.45 1.85
N TRP A 61 -3.00 -19.99 1.96
CA TRP A 61 -4.08 -20.37 1.06
C TRP A 61 -3.99 -19.68 -0.31
N ARG A 62 -3.97 -20.48 -1.38
CA ARG A 62 -4.13 -20.02 -2.77
C ARG A 62 -4.84 -21.12 -3.58
N GLN A 63 -5.93 -20.75 -4.25
CA GLN A 63 -6.68 -21.65 -5.11
C GLN A 63 -5.89 -22.02 -6.39
N ARG A 64 -6.22 -23.16 -6.99
CA ARG A 64 -5.73 -23.55 -8.32
C ARG A 64 -6.33 -22.64 -9.39
N ARG A 65 -5.48 -21.86 -10.07
CA ARG A 65 -5.88 -20.88 -11.09
C ARG A 65 -6.83 -21.40 -12.18
N TYR A 66 -6.63 -22.64 -12.65
CA TYR A 66 -7.47 -23.19 -13.72
C TYR A 66 -8.87 -23.56 -13.24
N PHE A 67 -8.98 -24.07 -12.01
CA PHE A 67 -10.27 -24.31 -11.38
C PHE A 67 -10.95 -22.96 -11.12
N TYR A 68 -10.23 -22.01 -10.52
CA TYR A 68 -10.74 -20.67 -10.24
C TYR A 68 -11.25 -19.96 -11.51
N TYR A 69 -10.52 -20.03 -12.63
CA TYR A 69 -10.97 -19.45 -13.89
C TYR A 69 -12.35 -19.97 -14.33
N CYS A 70 -12.66 -21.25 -14.15
CA CYS A 70 -13.96 -21.80 -14.56
C CYS A 70 -15.02 -21.80 -13.45
N SER A 71 -14.73 -21.31 -12.24
CA SER A 71 -15.66 -21.39 -11.11
C SER A 71 -15.81 -20.10 -10.30
N GLY A 72 -14.76 -19.28 -10.18
CA GLY A 72 -14.68 -18.14 -9.27
C GLY A 72 -14.49 -18.51 -7.79
N VAL A 73 -14.46 -19.81 -7.46
CA VAL A 73 -14.51 -20.30 -6.08
C VAL A 73 -13.14 -20.26 -5.41
N ASP A 74 -12.96 -19.43 -4.38
CA ASP A 74 -11.74 -19.38 -3.53
C ASP A 74 -11.92 -20.13 -2.20
N GLU A 75 -12.72 -21.20 -2.19
CA GLU A 75 -12.95 -22.09 -1.04
C GLU A 75 -12.23 -23.44 -1.25
N PRO A 76 -11.76 -24.10 -0.18
CA PRO A 76 -11.10 -25.40 -0.29
C PRO A 76 -12.05 -26.52 -0.70
N ASN A 77 -11.45 -27.61 -1.18
CA ASN A 77 -12.11 -28.90 -1.41
C ASN A 77 -13.26 -28.88 -2.44
N ALA A 78 -13.45 -27.79 -3.16
CA ALA A 78 -14.44 -27.69 -4.23
C ALA A 78 -13.95 -28.37 -5.52
N CYS A 79 -14.88 -28.83 -6.36
CA CYS A 79 -14.58 -29.32 -7.70
C CYS A 79 -15.69 -28.93 -8.68
N LEU A 80 -15.39 -29.04 -9.97
CA LEU A 80 -16.26 -28.54 -11.04
C LEU A 80 -16.30 -29.56 -12.18
N THR A 81 -17.49 -29.82 -12.71
CA THR A 81 -17.67 -30.54 -13.97
C THR A 81 -18.40 -29.69 -15.00
N TYR A 82 -18.01 -29.77 -16.26
CA TYR A 82 -18.71 -29.13 -17.37
C TYR A 82 -18.98 -30.13 -18.48
N ASP A 83 -20.25 -30.43 -18.72
CA ASP A 83 -20.69 -31.23 -19.88
C ASP A 83 -20.77 -30.32 -21.11
N ILE A 84 -19.89 -30.56 -22.07
CA ILE A 84 -19.76 -29.74 -23.27
C ILE A 84 -20.99 -29.86 -24.18
N ALA A 85 -21.60 -31.04 -24.27
CA ALA A 85 -22.72 -31.29 -25.18
C ALA A 85 -24.04 -30.77 -24.60
N ALA A 86 -24.25 -30.98 -23.31
CA ALA A 86 -25.42 -30.46 -22.60
C ALA A 86 -25.31 -28.95 -22.33
N ASP A 87 -24.09 -28.38 -22.44
CA ASP A 87 -23.77 -27.05 -21.93
C ASP A 87 -24.29 -26.92 -20.49
N GLU A 88 -23.77 -27.75 -19.58
CA GLU A 88 -24.15 -27.80 -18.16
C GLU A 88 -22.91 -27.74 -17.26
N LEU A 89 -22.83 -26.70 -16.43
CA LEU A 89 -21.74 -26.42 -15.50
C LEU A 89 -22.21 -26.72 -14.08
N VAL A 90 -21.59 -27.73 -13.47
CA VAL A 90 -21.93 -28.21 -12.13
C VAL A 90 -20.78 -27.95 -11.18
N LEU A 91 -21.05 -27.20 -10.13
CA LEU A 91 -20.14 -26.93 -9.03
C LEU A 91 -20.44 -27.86 -7.86
N TYR A 92 -19.39 -28.41 -7.24
CA TYR A 92 -19.48 -29.21 -6.03
C TYR A 92 -18.70 -28.50 -4.92
N ILE A 93 -19.39 -28.16 -3.83
CA ILE A 93 -18.81 -27.51 -2.66
C ILE A 93 -18.84 -28.43 -1.44
N GLU A 94 -18.03 -28.13 -0.44
CA GLU A 94 -18.03 -28.89 0.81
C GLU A 94 -19.34 -28.67 1.60
N GLU A 95 -19.80 -29.70 2.30
CA GLU A 95 -20.91 -29.55 3.25
C GLU A 95 -20.42 -28.75 4.46
N ILE A 96 -21.28 -27.89 5.01
CA ILE A 96 -20.94 -27.18 6.24
C ILE A 96 -20.90 -28.20 7.38
N ASP A 97 -19.71 -28.49 7.89
CA ASP A 97 -19.52 -29.26 9.12
C ASP A 97 -19.82 -28.36 10.34
N PRO A 98 -20.95 -28.59 11.07
CA PRO A 98 -21.33 -27.76 12.21
C PRO A 98 -20.27 -27.74 13.31
N ASP A 99 -19.49 -28.81 13.46
CA ASP A 99 -18.46 -28.92 14.49
C ASP A 99 -17.23 -28.06 14.14
N GLN A 100 -16.99 -27.77 12.85
CA GLN A 100 -15.87 -26.93 12.38
C GLN A 100 -16.20 -25.43 12.33
N VAL A 101 -17.48 -25.05 12.31
CA VAL A 101 -17.90 -23.64 12.15
C VAL A 101 -17.28 -22.73 13.21
N ILE A 102 -17.17 -23.20 14.45
CA ILE A 102 -16.58 -22.43 15.55
C ILE A 102 -15.06 -22.27 15.41
N TRP A 103 -14.38 -23.17 14.69
CA TRP A 103 -12.93 -23.21 14.59
C TRP A 103 -12.39 -22.45 13.37
N VAL A 104 -12.98 -22.68 12.20
CA VAL A 104 -12.46 -22.17 10.92
C VAL A 104 -13.47 -21.30 10.16
N GLY A 105 -14.62 -21.04 10.77
CA GLY A 105 -15.77 -20.46 10.08
C GLY A 105 -16.51 -21.49 9.25
N ARG A 106 -17.54 -21.05 8.52
CA ARG A 106 -18.28 -21.89 7.57
C ARG A 106 -17.88 -21.55 6.14
N GLY A 107 -17.85 -22.57 5.29
CA GLY A 107 -17.91 -22.38 3.84
C GLY A 107 -19.30 -21.90 3.41
N SER A 108 -19.49 -21.89 2.10
CA SER A 108 -20.73 -21.38 1.51
C SER A 108 -21.85 -22.39 1.49
N THR A 109 -23.08 -21.88 1.59
CA THR A 109 -24.28 -22.64 1.28
C THR A 109 -24.47 -22.75 -0.24
N ILE A 110 -25.35 -23.67 -0.66
CA ILE A 110 -25.75 -23.81 -2.06
C ILE A 110 -26.33 -22.50 -2.61
N ASP A 111 -27.21 -21.84 -1.86
CA ASP A 111 -27.84 -20.57 -2.28
C ASP A 111 -26.79 -19.45 -2.43
N GLU A 112 -25.85 -19.32 -1.48
CA GLU A 112 -24.75 -18.35 -1.57
C GLU A 112 -23.77 -18.65 -2.71
N ALA A 113 -23.62 -19.91 -3.11
CA ALA A 113 -22.84 -20.28 -4.29
C ALA A 113 -23.58 -19.86 -5.57
N TYR A 114 -24.90 -20.09 -5.66
CA TYR A 114 -25.70 -19.58 -6.79
C TYR A 114 -25.68 -18.06 -6.87
N ASP A 115 -25.68 -17.34 -5.75
CA ASP A 115 -25.65 -15.88 -5.74
C ASP A 115 -24.32 -15.29 -6.19
N ARG A 116 -23.20 -16.04 -6.06
CA ARG A 116 -21.85 -15.56 -6.37
C ARG A 116 -21.29 -16.05 -7.70
N TYR A 117 -21.67 -17.24 -8.14
CA TYR A 117 -21.05 -17.89 -9.30
C TYR A 117 -22.10 -18.23 -10.36
N ASP A 118 -21.80 -17.88 -11.61
CA ASP A 118 -22.66 -18.20 -12.76
C ASP A 118 -22.48 -19.68 -13.15
N VAL A 119 -23.17 -20.56 -12.42
CA VAL A 119 -23.18 -22.02 -12.60
C VAL A 119 -24.62 -22.52 -12.73
N ASP A 120 -24.83 -23.62 -13.45
CA ASP A 120 -26.17 -24.16 -13.68
C ASP A 120 -26.68 -24.95 -12.47
N ILE A 121 -25.79 -25.71 -11.84
CA ILE A 121 -26.12 -26.57 -10.70
C ILE A 121 -25.03 -26.49 -9.63
N VAL A 122 -25.44 -26.38 -8.37
CA VAL A 122 -24.55 -26.54 -7.21
C VAL A 122 -24.98 -27.76 -6.41
N HIS A 123 -24.03 -28.64 -6.16
CA HIS A 123 -24.16 -29.82 -5.32
C HIS A 123 -23.14 -29.79 -4.17
N HIS A 124 -23.31 -30.72 -3.23
CA HIS A 124 -22.26 -31.01 -2.28
C HIS A 124 -21.32 -32.11 -2.78
N ASN A 125 -20.07 -32.12 -2.29
CA ASN A 125 -19.03 -33.08 -2.68
C ASN A 125 -19.46 -34.56 -2.70
N PRO A 126 -20.30 -35.08 -1.78
CA PRO A 126 -20.76 -36.48 -1.83
C PRO A 126 -21.51 -36.84 -3.12
N ASP A 127 -22.14 -35.88 -3.80
CA ASP A 127 -22.88 -36.08 -5.05
C ASP A 127 -21.97 -36.24 -6.28
N LEU A 128 -20.70 -35.84 -6.20
CA LEU A 128 -19.75 -35.90 -7.32
C LEU A 128 -19.68 -37.31 -7.91
N PHE A 129 -19.44 -38.32 -7.08
CA PHE A 129 -19.23 -39.68 -7.57
C PHE A 129 -20.50 -40.33 -8.15
N PRO A 130 -21.67 -40.24 -7.51
CA PRO A 130 -22.94 -40.62 -8.12
C PRO A 130 -23.19 -39.94 -9.47
N ASN A 131 -23.04 -38.61 -9.54
CA ASN A 131 -23.33 -37.85 -10.76
C ASN A 131 -22.37 -38.21 -11.90
N MET A 132 -21.07 -38.30 -11.62
CA MET A 132 -20.08 -38.73 -12.63
C MET A 132 -20.34 -40.16 -13.12
N ARG A 133 -20.75 -41.10 -12.26
CA ARG A 133 -21.08 -42.47 -12.67
C ARG A 133 -22.31 -42.51 -13.58
N LEU A 134 -23.34 -41.73 -13.25
CA LEU A 134 -24.54 -41.60 -14.09
C LEU A 134 -24.20 -40.98 -15.45
N TRP A 135 -23.36 -39.94 -15.46
CA TRP A 135 -22.90 -39.30 -16.70
C TRP A 135 -22.13 -40.28 -17.58
N ILE A 136 -21.17 -41.05 -17.01
CA ILE A 136 -20.39 -42.08 -17.74
C ILE A 136 -21.31 -43.15 -18.33
N ALA A 137 -22.30 -43.62 -17.55
CA ALA A 137 -23.25 -44.63 -18.01
C ALA A 137 -24.13 -44.13 -19.16
N SER A 138 -24.48 -42.84 -19.15
CA SER A 138 -25.31 -42.19 -20.17
C SER A 138 -24.52 -41.82 -21.44
N ASN A 139 -23.20 -41.65 -21.32
CA ASN A 139 -22.31 -41.24 -22.41
C ASN A 139 -21.21 -42.28 -22.69
N PRO A 140 -21.57 -43.52 -23.08
CA PRO A 140 -20.61 -44.59 -23.30
C PRO A 140 -19.65 -44.22 -24.45
N GLY A 141 -18.38 -43.99 -24.12
CA GLY A 141 -17.34 -43.64 -25.09
C GLY A 141 -16.93 -42.17 -25.09
N ALA A 142 -17.66 -41.29 -24.41
CA ALA A 142 -17.27 -39.89 -24.28
C ALA A 142 -15.94 -39.73 -23.52
N VAL A 143 -15.19 -38.69 -23.87
CA VAL A 143 -13.87 -38.39 -23.28
C VAL A 143 -14.05 -37.51 -22.05
N VAL A 144 -13.34 -37.86 -20.97
CA VAL A 144 -13.19 -36.98 -19.81
C VAL A 144 -11.86 -36.24 -19.90
N TYR A 145 -11.92 -34.92 -19.84
CA TYR A 145 -10.78 -34.01 -19.92
C TYR A 145 -10.37 -33.61 -18.51
N ILE A 146 -9.14 -33.95 -18.13
CA ILE A 146 -8.58 -33.67 -16.80
C ILE A 146 -7.22 -33.02 -16.98
N LEU A 147 -6.89 -31.98 -16.22
CA LEU A 147 -5.62 -31.26 -16.39
C LEU A 147 -4.39 -32.12 -16.11
N HIS A 148 -4.38 -32.83 -14.98
CA HIS A 148 -3.23 -33.61 -14.53
C HIS A 148 -3.65 -35.00 -14.03
N PRO A 149 -2.84 -36.05 -14.24
CA PRO A 149 -3.18 -37.41 -13.81
C PRO A 149 -3.48 -37.55 -12.31
N ASP A 150 -2.81 -36.79 -11.46
CA ASP A 150 -2.97 -36.74 -10.00
C ASP A 150 -4.24 -36.01 -9.54
N HIS A 151 -4.91 -35.26 -10.44
CA HIS A 151 -6.20 -34.65 -10.14
C HIS A 151 -7.37 -35.61 -10.36
N LYS A 152 -7.15 -36.75 -11.02
CA LYS A 152 -8.20 -37.67 -11.39
C LYS A 152 -8.96 -38.17 -10.13
N PRO A 153 -10.30 -38.07 -10.09
CA PRO A 153 -11.07 -38.66 -8.99
C PRO A 153 -11.01 -40.19 -9.05
N ASP A 154 -11.25 -40.85 -7.91
CA ASP A 154 -11.22 -42.32 -7.80
C ASP A 154 -12.45 -42.99 -8.44
N ILE A 155 -12.60 -42.76 -9.74
CA ILE A 155 -13.60 -43.33 -10.63
C ILE A 155 -12.89 -43.91 -11.86
N LYS A 156 -13.37 -45.07 -12.31
CA LYS A 156 -12.93 -45.65 -13.58
C LYS A 156 -13.62 -44.92 -14.74
N PHE A 157 -12.85 -44.15 -15.48
CA PHE A 157 -13.30 -43.57 -16.75
C PHE A 157 -12.86 -44.45 -17.92
N PRO A 158 -13.72 -44.67 -18.92
CA PRO A 158 -13.37 -45.46 -20.11
C PRO A 158 -12.34 -44.74 -20.99
N ASN A 159 -12.49 -43.42 -21.18
CA ASN A 159 -11.63 -42.59 -22.02
C ASN A 159 -11.24 -41.31 -21.27
N ILE A 160 -9.93 -41.04 -21.14
CA ILE A 160 -9.42 -39.82 -20.47
C ILE A 160 -8.39 -39.13 -21.36
N ASN A 161 -8.43 -37.80 -21.40
CA ASN A 161 -7.42 -36.98 -22.06
C ASN A 161 -6.78 -35.98 -21.08
N TYR A 162 -5.48 -36.17 -20.82
CA TYR A 162 -4.67 -35.30 -19.95
C TYR A 162 -3.87 -34.21 -20.69
N LYS A 163 -3.96 -34.15 -22.02
CA LYS A 163 -3.08 -33.31 -22.84
C LYS A 163 -3.79 -32.12 -23.47
N ALA A 164 -5.08 -32.26 -23.77
CA ALA A 164 -5.81 -31.26 -24.55
C ALA A 164 -6.35 -30.08 -23.72
N LEU A 165 -6.72 -30.31 -22.45
CA LEU A 165 -7.39 -29.30 -21.63
C LEU A 165 -6.48 -28.12 -21.25
N LEU A 166 -5.23 -28.40 -20.87
CA LEU A 166 -4.29 -27.37 -20.43
C LEU A 166 -4.00 -26.32 -21.54
N PRO A 167 -3.67 -26.69 -22.79
CA PRO A 167 -3.53 -25.72 -23.87
C PRO A 167 -4.82 -24.96 -24.20
N ALA A 168 -5.99 -25.59 -24.03
CA ALA A 168 -7.28 -24.96 -24.31
C ALA A 168 -7.62 -23.88 -23.28
N ILE A 169 -7.41 -24.15 -21.98
CA ILE A 169 -7.66 -23.17 -20.93
C ILE A 169 -6.64 -22.04 -20.92
N ASP A 170 -5.37 -22.32 -21.25
CA ASP A 170 -4.36 -21.27 -21.45
C ASP A 170 -4.76 -20.35 -22.62
N ALA A 171 -5.20 -20.91 -23.76
CA ALA A 171 -5.67 -20.12 -24.90
C ALA A 171 -6.98 -19.35 -24.63
N ALA A 172 -7.78 -19.78 -23.64
CA ALA A 172 -8.94 -19.04 -23.19
C ALA A 172 -8.53 -17.86 -22.31
N ARG A 173 -7.63 -18.06 -21.34
CA ARG A 173 -7.10 -17.04 -20.41
C ARG A 173 -6.18 -16.00 -21.05
N GLU A 174 -5.61 -16.32 -22.21
CA GLU A 174 -4.70 -15.43 -22.94
C GLU A 174 -5.37 -14.08 -23.26
N ILE A 175 -6.63 -14.13 -23.69
CA ILE A 175 -7.47 -12.95 -23.95
C ILE A 175 -8.36 -12.74 -22.73
N LYS A 176 -8.39 -11.54 -22.15
CA LYS A 176 -9.21 -11.25 -20.97
C LYS A 176 -10.57 -10.72 -21.41
N ASP A 177 -11.64 -11.14 -20.74
CA ASP A 177 -12.92 -10.43 -20.87
C ASP A 177 -13.01 -9.23 -19.93
N ALA A 178 -14.12 -8.50 -20.02
CA ALA A 178 -14.32 -7.27 -19.26
C ALA A 178 -14.27 -7.49 -17.74
N TYR A 179 -14.79 -8.62 -17.24
CA TYR A 179 -14.78 -8.93 -15.81
C TYR A 179 -13.35 -9.17 -15.32
N GLU A 180 -12.57 -9.94 -16.08
CA GLU A 180 -11.15 -10.17 -15.79
C GLU A 180 -10.33 -8.87 -15.82
N ILE A 181 -10.56 -8.01 -16.83
CA ILE A 181 -9.88 -6.72 -16.97
C ILE A 181 -10.16 -5.83 -15.76
N ASP A 182 -11.40 -5.78 -15.26
CA ASP A 182 -11.76 -4.94 -14.11
C ASP A 182 -11.09 -5.43 -12.81
N LEU A 183 -10.92 -6.74 -12.63
CA LEU A 183 -10.15 -7.30 -11.52
C LEU A 183 -8.66 -6.95 -11.62
N ILE A 184 -8.06 -7.02 -12.81
CA ILE A 184 -6.66 -6.63 -13.04
C ILE A 184 -6.48 -5.11 -12.84
N ARG A 185 -7.42 -4.28 -13.33
CA ARG A 185 -7.44 -2.83 -13.06
C ARG A 185 -7.48 -2.55 -11.57
N LYS A 186 -8.28 -3.30 -10.81
CA LYS A 186 -8.37 -3.15 -9.36
C LYS A 186 -7.05 -3.52 -8.67
N ALA A 187 -6.40 -4.60 -9.09
CA ALA A 187 -5.08 -4.97 -8.60
C ALA A 187 -4.02 -3.88 -8.91
N ASN A 188 -4.06 -3.32 -10.12
CA ASN A 188 -3.17 -2.24 -10.56
C ASN A 188 -3.39 -0.94 -9.77
N ASP A 189 -4.64 -0.55 -9.52
CA ASP A 189 -5.01 0.62 -8.71
C ASP A 189 -4.46 0.51 -7.28
N ILE A 190 -4.66 -0.64 -6.62
CA ILE A 190 -4.17 -0.85 -5.26
C ILE A 190 -2.64 -0.88 -5.22
N SER A 191 -2.00 -1.59 -6.16
CA SER A 191 -0.54 -1.66 -6.26
C SER A 191 0.07 -0.28 -6.53
N SER A 192 -0.56 0.51 -7.40
CA SER A 192 -0.14 1.88 -7.70
C SER A 192 -0.22 2.79 -6.48
N LYS A 193 -1.28 2.68 -5.67
CA LYS A 193 -1.41 3.38 -4.39
C LYS A 193 -0.30 2.99 -3.43
N ALA A 194 0.01 1.70 -3.31
CA ALA A 194 1.11 1.21 -2.46
C ALA A 194 2.48 1.75 -2.91
N HIS A 195 2.77 1.79 -4.22
CA HIS A 195 3.96 2.46 -4.76
C HIS A 195 4.00 3.96 -4.39
N ILE A 196 2.87 4.67 -4.54
CA ILE A 196 2.76 6.10 -4.18
C ILE A 196 3.04 6.32 -2.69
N GLU A 197 2.49 5.48 -1.80
CA GLU A 197 2.72 5.61 -0.36
C GLU A 197 4.18 5.37 0.01
N VAL A 198 4.84 4.39 -0.62
CA VAL A 198 6.27 4.18 -0.41
C VAL A 198 7.08 5.40 -0.86
N LEU A 199 6.77 5.97 -2.04
CA LEU A 199 7.44 7.18 -2.53
C LEU A 199 7.24 8.36 -1.56
N ARG A 200 6.03 8.55 -1.04
CA ARG A 200 5.70 9.63 -0.08
C ARG A 200 6.46 9.48 1.24
N HIS A 201 6.66 8.26 1.71
CA HIS A 201 7.29 7.97 3.00
C HIS A 201 8.79 7.66 2.89
N LEU A 202 9.38 7.69 1.69
CA LEU A 202 10.74 7.19 1.45
C LEU A 202 11.79 7.76 2.41
N SER A 203 11.70 9.05 2.76
CA SER A 203 12.67 9.71 3.64
C SER A 203 12.67 9.19 5.10
N SER A 204 11.54 8.64 5.57
CA SER A 204 11.44 8.05 6.91
C SER A 204 11.89 6.60 6.95
N LEU A 205 11.85 5.91 5.82
CA LEU A 205 12.31 4.53 5.70
C LEU A 205 13.85 4.46 5.77
N LYS A 206 14.35 3.33 6.29
CA LYS A 206 15.79 3.09 6.55
C LYS A 206 16.28 1.77 5.99
N THR A 207 15.39 0.84 5.68
CA THR A 207 15.72 -0.49 5.18
C THR A 207 14.74 -0.95 4.11
N GLU A 208 15.19 -1.90 3.30
CA GLU A 208 14.35 -2.58 2.30
C GLU A 208 13.14 -3.27 2.94
N ALA A 209 13.31 -3.87 4.13
CA ALA A 209 12.22 -4.51 4.87
C ALA A 209 11.08 -3.54 5.21
N GLN A 210 11.40 -2.29 5.54
CA GLN A 210 10.39 -1.27 5.85
C GLN A 210 9.61 -0.85 4.60
N VAL A 211 10.25 -0.88 3.43
CA VAL A 211 9.56 -0.67 2.14
C VAL A 211 8.58 -1.79 1.88
N GLN A 212 9.00 -3.05 2.02
CA GLN A 212 8.11 -4.20 1.88
C GLN A 212 6.92 -4.10 2.85
N ALA A 213 7.19 -3.84 4.13
CA ALA A 213 6.15 -3.75 5.15
C ALA A 213 5.11 -2.65 4.85
N LEU A 214 5.57 -1.47 4.41
CA LEU A 214 4.67 -0.38 4.04
C LEU A 214 3.83 -0.73 2.80
N PHE A 215 4.46 -1.29 1.77
CA PHE A 215 3.76 -1.71 0.55
C PHE A 215 2.65 -2.72 0.88
N GLU A 216 2.98 -3.77 1.63
CA GLU A 216 2.04 -4.81 2.03
C GLU A 216 0.93 -4.28 2.95
N ALA A 217 1.25 -3.34 3.85
CA ALA A 217 0.27 -2.71 4.73
C ALA A 217 -0.79 -1.91 3.95
N VAL A 218 -0.38 -1.17 2.92
CA VAL A 218 -1.29 -0.41 2.04
C VAL A 218 -2.15 -1.34 1.20
N CYS A 219 -1.58 -2.40 0.62
CA CYS A 219 -2.38 -3.40 -0.09
C CYS A 219 -3.43 -4.04 0.83
N THR A 220 -3.01 -4.40 2.06
CA THR A 220 -3.89 -5.02 3.06
C THR A 220 -5.00 -4.08 3.53
N SER A 221 -4.73 -2.78 3.71
CA SER A 221 -5.76 -1.79 4.08
C SER A 221 -6.81 -1.60 2.99
N HIS A 222 -6.47 -1.92 1.73
CA HIS A 222 -7.38 -1.98 0.59
C HIS A 222 -7.98 -3.38 0.35
N LEU A 223 -7.91 -4.27 1.35
CA LEU A 223 -8.41 -5.66 1.31
C LEU A 223 -7.68 -6.59 0.33
N ALA A 224 -6.56 -6.16 -0.26
CA ALA A 224 -5.67 -6.98 -1.08
C ALA A 224 -4.55 -7.54 -0.20
N ASN A 225 -4.87 -8.52 0.62
CA ASN A 225 -3.96 -9.09 1.62
C ASN A 225 -3.00 -10.17 1.07
N LYS A 226 -3.04 -10.46 -0.23
CA LYS A 226 -2.14 -11.43 -0.88
C LYS A 226 -1.40 -10.73 -2.02
N GLN A 227 -0.08 -10.65 -1.90
CA GLN A 227 0.75 -10.17 -3.01
C GLN A 227 0.72 -11.15 -4.18
N ALA A 228 0.81 -10.66 -5.41
CA ALA A 228 0.84 -11.52 -6.59
C ALA A 228 2.13 -12.36 -6.64
N TYR A 229 3.22 -11.79 -6.11
CA TYR A 229 4.54 -12.39 -5.93
C TYR A 229 5.25 -11.71 -4.75
N PRO A 230 6.35 -12.27 -4.21
CA PRO A 230 7.08 -11.62 -3.13
C PRO A 230 7.63 -10.25 -3.56
N VAL A 231 7.42 -9.23 -2.72
CA VAL A 231 7.94 -7.87 -2.96
C VAL A 231 9.45 -7.92 -3.16
N ILE A 232 9.94 -7.21 -4.16
CA ILE A 232 11.37 -6.99 -4.41
C ILE A 232 11.66 -5.54 -4.05
N ALA A 233 12.29 -5.31 -2.90
CA ALA A 233 12.75 -3.99 -2.47
C ALA A 233 14.28 -4.00 -2.49
N ALA A 234 14.86 -3.58 -3.60
CA ALA A 234 16.27 -3.78 -3.89
C ALA A 234 17.03 -2.45 -3.94
N SER A 235 17.88 -2.20 -2.95
CA SER A 235 18.67 -0.97 -2.82
C SER A 235 20.11 -1.13 -3.30
N GLY A 236 20.65 -0.11 -3.97
CA GLY A 236 22.02 -0.13 -4.51
C GLY A 236 22.31 -1.35 -5.38
N GLU A 237 23.44 -2.04 -5.14
CA GLU A 237 23.84 -3.23 -5.93
C GLU A 237 22.81 -4.38 -5.92
N ASN A 238 21.90 -4.45 -4.92
CA ASN A 238 20.83 -5.46 -4.89
C ASN A 238 19.86 -5.31 -6.06
N ALA A 239 19.68 -4.09 -6.58
CA ALA A 239 18.83 -3.85 -7.76
C ALA A 239 19.35 -4.57 -9.02
N SER A 240 20.58 -5.11 -9.00
CA SER A 240 21.13 -5.97 -10.05
C SER A 240 20.74 -7.45 -9.96
N VAL A 241 19.99 -7.84 -8.93
CA VAL A 241 19.48 -9.21 -8.70
C VAL A 241 17.99 -9.23 -9.03
N LEU A 242 17.63 -9.86 -10.15
CA LEU A 242 16.30 -9.70 -10.76
C LEU A 242 15.12 -10.10 -9.85
N HIS A 243 15.27 -11.19 -9.10
CA HIS A 243 14.25 -11.68 -8.14
C HIS A 243 14.79 -11.61 -6.70
N TYR A 244 15.27 -10.44 -6.28
CA TYR A 244 15.77 -10.21 -4.94
C TYR A 244 14.63 -10.15 -3.92
N THR A 245 14.59 -11.08 -2.97
CA THR A 245 13.50 -11.15 -1.98
C THR A 245 13.99 -11.15 -0.52
N THR A 246 15.29 -10.95 -0.31
CA THR A 246 15.85 -10.94 1.05
C THR A 246 15.45 -9.67 1.81
N ASN A 247 15.35 -8.53 1.11
CA ASN A 247 14.81 -7.26 1.58
C ASN A 247 15.30 -6.86 2.98
N ASN A 248 16.58 -6.97 3.26
CA ASN A 248 17.12 -6.80 4.61
C ASN A 248 18.29 -5.82 4.70
N GLU A 249 18.68 -5.16 3.62
CA GLU A 249 19.77 -4.19 3.65
C GLU A 249 19.31 -2.81 4.14
N PRO A 250 20.20 -2.07 4.82
CA PRO A 250 20.00 -0.66 5.14
C PRO A 250 20.22 0.22 3.91
N PHE A 251 19.58 1.38 3.89
CA PHE A 251 19.73 2.39 2.83
C PHE A 251 20.98 3.25 2.96
N GLU A 252 21.73 3.13 4.05
CA GLU A 252 23.00 3.83 4.22
C GLU A 252 23.95 3.52 3.05
N ASP A 253 24.54 4.57 2.48
CA ASP A 253 25.41 4.52 1.30
C ASP A 253 24.80 3.98 -0.01
N LYS A 254 23.48 3.72 -0.05
CA LYS A 254 22.79 3.28 -1.27
C LYS A 254 22.27 4.48 -2.07
N GLN A 255 22.46 4.45 -3.38
CA GLN A 255 22.03 5.54 -4.27
C GLN A 255 20.56 5.41 -4.70
N LEU A 256 20.18 4.19 -5.11
CA LEU A 256 18.87 3.89 -5.70
C LEU A 256 18.12 2.86 -4.88
N LEU A 257 16.80 2.88 -5.06
CA LEU A 257 15.89 1.81 -4.70
C LEU A 257 15.10 1.41 -5.95
N LEU A 258 15.08 0.13 -6.24
CA LEU A 258 14.18 -0.51 -7.20
C LEU A 258 13.13 -1.26 -6.40
N ILE A 259 11.85 -0.96 -6.64
CA ILE A 259 10.71 -1.66 -6.09
C ILE A 259 10.01 -2.35 -7.23
N ASP A 260 10.01 -3.67 -7.22
CA ASP A 260 9.17 -4.50 -8.08
C ASP A 260 8.15 -5.20 -7.17
N ALA A 261 6.91 -4.75 -7.25
CA ALA A 261 5.85 -5.16 -6.35
C ALA A 261 4.46 -4.93 -6.95
N GLY A 262 3.63 -5.96 -6.82
CA GLY A 262 2.24 -5.95 -7.24
C GLY A 262 1.38 -6.88 -6.38
N THR A 263 0.14 -6.44 -6.14
CA THR A 263 -0.83 -7.20 -5.35
C THR A 263 -1.76 -8.03 -6.22
N GLY A 264 -2.43 -9.00 -5.61
CA GLY A 264 -3.53 -9.73 -6.24
C GLY A 264 -4.89 -9.23 -5.76
N TRP A 265 -5.83 -9.05 -6.68
CA TRP A 265 -7.24 -8.83 -6.35
C TRP A 265 -8.07 -10.01 -6.88
N GLN A 266 -8.69 -10.78 -5.98
CA GLN A 266 -9.41 -12.01 -6.34
C GLN A 266 -8.58 -12.94 -7.26
N LEU A 267 -7.31 -13.14 -6.87
CA LEU A 267 -6.27 -13.89 -7.59
C LEU A 267 -5.76 -13.28 -8.91
N TYR A 268 -6.38 -12.23 -9.45
CA TYR A 268 -5.83 -11.49 -10.60
C TYR A 268 -4.69 -10.57 -10.15
N ALA A 269 -3.56 -10.67 -10.83
CA ALA A 269 -2.31 -10.02 -10.49
C ALA A 269 -2.18 -8.63 -11.13
N ALA A 270 -1.35 -7.80 -10.51
CA ALA A 270 -0.69 -6.67 -11.14
C ALA A 270 0.83 -6.85 -11.00
N ASP A 271 1.59 -6.22 -11.88
CA ASP A 271 3.05 -6.25 -11.88
C ASP A 271 3.62 -4.86 -12.19
N ILE A 272 4.32 -4.26 -11.24
CA ILE A 272 4.75 -2.87 -11.33
C ILE A 272 6.15 -2.71 -10.72
N THR A 273 7.07 -2.23 -11.55
CA THR A 273 8.42 -1.84 -11.13
C THR A 273 8.65 -0.33 -11.21
N ARG A 274 9.16 0.25 -10.13
CA ARG A 274 9.64 1.64 -10.05
C ARG A 274 11.06 1.71 -9.49
N THR A 275 11.91 2.49 -10.15
CA THR A 275 13.26 2.79 -9.66
C THR A 275 13.41 4.28 -9.41
N PHE A 276 14.00 4.67 -8.29
CA PHE A 276 14.15 6.08 -7.90
C PHE A 276 15.32 6.31 -6.93
N PRO A 277 15.85 7.55 -6.82
CA PRO A 277 16.96 7.83 -5.93
C PRO A 277 16.48 7.96 -4.48
N LEU A 278 17.15 7.25 -3.57
CA LEU A 278 16.85 7.28 -2.13
C LEU A 278 16.99 8.69 -1.53
N SER A 279 17.88 9.51 -2.08
CA SER A 279 18.10 10.90 -1.66
C SER A 279 17.02 11.88 -2.12
N GLY A 280 16.17 11.48 -3.09
CA GLY A 280 15.26 12.35 -3.83
C GLY A 280 15.91 13.17 -4.95
N SER A 281 17.17 12.88 -5.31
CA SER A 281 17.86 13.49 -6.45
C SER A 281 18.81 12.50 -7.11
N TRP A 282 18.83 12.49 -8.44
CA TRP A 282 19.66 11.56 -9.19
C TRP A 282 21.15 11.87 -9.05
N THR A 283 21.98 10.82 -9.03
CA THR A 283 23.38 10.93 -9.42
C THR A 283 23.48 10.92 -10.95
N THR A 284 24.58 11.42 -11.51
CA THR A 284 24.77 11.47 -12.97
C THR A 284 24.64 10.10 -13.60
N GLU A 285 25.35 9.10 -13.08
CA GLU A 285 25.33 7.74 -13.60
C GLU A 285 23.95 7.09 -13.47
N ALA A 286 23.25 7.31 -12.35
CA ALA A 286 21.91 6.78 -12.17
C ALA A 286 20.89 7.43 -13.11
N GLU A 287 20.94 8.75 -13.29
CA GLU A 287 20.04 9.46 -14.21
C GLU A 287 20.25 9.00 -15.65
N GLN A 288 21.52 8.85 -16.08
CA GLN A 288 21.85 8.38 -17.42
C GLN A 288 21.22 7.02 -17.74
N ILE A 289 21.31 6.07 -16.81
CA ILE A 289 20.71 4.75 -16.98
C ILE A 289 19.18 4.81 -16.87
N TYR A 290 18.65 5.62 -15.95
CA TYR A 290 17.21 5.80 -15.80
C TYR A 290 16.56 6.32 -17.07
N ARG A 291 17.09 7.40 -17.64
CA ARG A 291 16.57 7.99 -18.89
C ARG A 291 16.72 7.06 -20.09
N LEU A 292 17.76 6.23 -20.10
CA LEU A 292 17.93 5.21 -21.13
C LEU A 292 16.83 4.13 -21.04
N VAL A 293 16.55 3.62 -19.83
CA VAL A 293 15.47 2.64 -19.62
C VAL A 293 14.08 3.26 -19.90
N GLU A 294 13.85 4.51 -19.50
CA GLU A 294 12.64 5.27 -19.84
C GLU A 294 12.47 5.37 -21.36
N THR A 295 13.54 5.69 -22.09
CA THR A 295 13.52 5.72 -23.57
C THR A 295 13.24 4.35 -24.18
N MET A 296 13.79 3.26 -23.61
CA MET A 296 13.49 1.90 -24.06
C MET A 296 11.98 1.62 -23.91
N GLN A 297 11.41 1.89 -22.73
CA GLN A 297 10.01 1.63 -22.45
C GLN A 297 9.08 2.44 -23.34
N ASP A 298 9.28 3.76 -23.41
CA ASP A 298 8.46 4.68 -24.20
C ASP A 298 8.48 4.34 -25.70
N SER A 299 9.60 3.81 -26.20
CA SER A 299 9.71 3.39 -27.59
C SER A 299 8.92 2.11 -27.88
N CYS A 300 8.94 1.15 -26.96
CA CYS A 300 8.16 -0.09 -27.07
C CYS A 300 6.65 0.18 -26.94
N VAL A 301 6.24 1.03 -25.98
CA VAL A 301 4.83 1.35 -25.71
C VAL A 301 4.14 2.00 -26.91
N LYS A 302 4.86 2.85 -27.66
CA LYS A 302 4.33 3.47 -28.90
C LYS A 302 3.99 2.46 -30.01
N MET A 303 4.45 1.23 -29.88
CA MET A 303 4.24 0.15 -30.84
C MET A 303 3.26 -0.91 -30.33
N LEU A 304 2.67 -0.71 -29.15
CA LEU A 304 1.67 -1.62 -28.61
C LEU A 304 0.31 -1.40 -29.28
N GLU A 305 -0.03 -2.32 -30.16
CA GLU A 305 -1.32 -2.40 -30.83
C GLU A 305 -1.60 -3.87 -31.21
N PRO A 306 -2.85 -4.23 -31.55
CA PRO A 306 -3.15 -5.52 -32.15
C PRO A 306 -2.29 -5.78 -33.39
N GLY A 307 -1.71 -6.98 -33.47
CA GLY A 307 -0.81 -7.38 -34.54
C GLY A 307 0.68 -7.17 -34.25
N ALA A 308 1.04 -6.37 -33.23
CA ALA A 308 2.43 -6.17 -32.86
C ALA A 308 3.09 -7.48 -32.38
N CYS A 309 4.36 -7.68 -32.74
CA CYS A 309 5.15 -8.84 -32.30
C CYS A 309 6.02 -8.45 -31.11
N MET A 310 5.79 -9.05 -29.94
CA MET A 310 6.54 -8.74 -28.71
C MET A 310 8.06 -8.99 -28.86
N TRP A 311 8.45 -9.90 -29.76
CA TRP A 311 9.85 -10.13 -30.11
C TRP A 311 10.49 -8.94 -30.85
N ASP A 312 9.77 -8.29 -31.76
CA ASP A 312 10.26 -7.08 -32.44
C ASP A 312 10.42 -5.93 -31.44
N LEU A 313 9.47 -5.79 -30.51
CA LEU A 313 9.56 -4.81 -29.42
C LEU A 313 10.79 -5.11 -28.54
N HIS A 314 11.05 -6.38 -28.23
CA HIS A 314 12.24 -6.78 -27.48
C HIS A 314 13.54 -6.47 -28.24
N ASP A 315 13.63 -6.76 -29.54
CA ASP A 315 14.79 -6.42 -30.37
C ASP A 315 15.04 -4.91 -30.42
N ILE A 316 13.97 -4.10 -30.56
CA ILE A 316 14.05 -2.63 -30.52
C ILE A 316 14.58 -2.16 -29.16
N SER A 317 14.06 -2.70 -28.06
CA SER A 317 14.55 -2.36 -26.72
C SER A 317 16.05 -2.69 -26.55
N ILE A 318 16.51 -3.82 -27.08
CA ILE A 318 17.93 -4.22 -27.08
C ILE A 318 18.77 -3.23 -27.89
N ARG A 319 18.32 -2.84 -29.09
CA ARG A 319 19.03 -1.90 -29.96
C ARG A 319 19.16 -0.52 -29.31
N ILE A 320 18.10 -0.04 -28.65
CA ILE A 320 18.12 1.21 -27.88
C ILE A 320 19.12 1.09 -26.71
N ALA A 321 19.07 0.01 -25.94
CA ALA A 321 20.00 -0.24 -24.84
C ALA A 321 21.45 -0.22 -25.32
N ILE A 322 21.79 -0.96 -26.39
CA ILE A 322 23.14 -1.01 -26.93
C ILE A 322 23.59 0.38 -27.39
N LYS A 323 22.74 1.11 -28.12
CA LYS A 323 23.05 2.46 -28.59
C LYS A 323 23.36 3.40 -27.42
N GLY A 324 22.51 3.43 -26.40
CA GLY A 324 22.74 4.25 -25.21
C GLY A 324 24.00 3.84 -24.44
N LEU A 325 24.25 2.55 -24.27
CA LEU A 325 25.47 2.05 -23.61
C LEU A 325 26.74 2.34 -24.42
N LEU A 326 26.67 2.42 -25.76
CA LEU A 326 27.78 2.89 -26.61
C LEU A 326 28.03 4.39 -26.42
N GLU A 327 26.97 5.21 -26.40
CA GLU A 327 27.04 6.67 -26.18
C GLU A 327 27.62 7.01 -24.80
N LEU A 328 27.27 6.24 -23.76
CA LEU A 328 27.85 6.34 -22.41
C LEU A 328 29.29 5.78 -22.33
N GLY A 329 29.78 5.12 -23.39
CA GLY A 329 31.11 4.52 -23.47
C GLY A 329 31.28 3.25 -22.63
N LEU A 330 30.19 2.65 -22.14
CA LEU A 330 30.14 1.36 -21.42
C LEU A 330 30.40 0.19 -22.37
N LEU A 331 29.82 0.25 -23.58
CA LEU A 331 30.07 -0.69 -24.67
C LEU A 331 31.03 -0.10 -25.71
N LYS A 332 31.65 -0.97 -26.52
CA LYS A 332 32.51 -0.62 -27.66
C LYS A 332 32.28 -1.57 -28.84
N GLY A 333 32.37 -1.03 -30.05
CA GLY A 333 32.23 -1.79 -31.30
C GLY A 333 30.93 -1.46 -32.03
N ASP A 334 30.50 -2.34 -32.92
CA ASP A 334 29.28 -2.20 -33.71
C ASP A 334 28.07 -2.92 -33.07
N ILE A 335 26.88 -2.37 -33.29
CA ILE A 335 25.62 -2.84 -32.70
C ILE A 335 25.33 -4.30 -33.10
N GLU A 336 25.42 -4.62 -34.39
CA GLU A 336 25.08 -5.96 -34.89
C GLU A 336 26.00 -7.04 -34.31
N THR A 337 27.30 -6.77 -34.16
CA THR A 337 28.24 -7.71 -33.51
C THR A 337 27.89 -7.91 -32.04
N ILE A 338 27.53 -6.84 -31.31
CA ILE A 338 27.13 -6.93 -29.91
C ILE A 338 25.84 -7.77 -29.75
N ILE A 339 24.87 -7.59 -30.65
CA ILE A 339 23.63 -8.38 -30.68
C ILE A 339 23.93 -9.84 -30.99
N LYS A 340 24.65 -10.11 -32.08
CA LYS A 340 25.00 -11.46 -32.55
C LYS A 340 25.75 -12.25 -31.49
N GLN A 341 26.68 -11.61 -30.78
CA GLN A 341 27.42 -12.21 -29.68
C GLN A 341 26.66 -12.20 -28.35
N ARG A 342 25.50 -11.53 -28.27
CA ARG A 342 24.70 -11.38 -27.05
C ARG A 342 25.43 -10.69 -25.90
N THR A 343 26.42 -9.86 -26.20
CA THR A 343 27.18 -9.14 -25.16
C THR A 343 26.29 -8.18 -24.37
N TYR A 344 25.21 -7.66 -24.97
CA TYR A 344 24.22 -6.83 -24.29
C TYR A 344 23.57 -7.53 -23.07
N LYS A 345 23.52 -8.87 -23.05
CA LYS A 345 22.97 -9.64 -21.91
C LYS A 345 23.78 -9.48 -20.63
N ALA A 346 24.99 -8.93 -20.70
CA ALA A 346 25.74 -8.49 -19.53
C ALA A 346 24.98 -7.39 -18.74
N PHE A 347 24.14 -6.62 -19.43
CA PHE A 347 23.41 -5.48 -18.89
C PHE A 347 21.90 -5.66 -18.93
N TYR A 348 21.35 -6.35 -19.94
CA TYR A 348 19.92 -6.59 -20.09
C TYR A 348 19.63 -8.08 -20.34
N PRO A 349 19.56 -8.90 -19.27
CA PRO A 349 19.53 -10.36 -19.37
C PRO A 349 18.13 -11.00 -19.51
N HIS A 350 17.06 -10.30 -19.13
CA HIS A 350 15.68 -10.83 -19.12
C HIS A 350 14.88 -10.39 -20.35
N GLY A 351 13.64 -10.90 -20.47
CA GLY A 351 12.72 -10.53 -21.55
C GLY A 351 12.16 -9.12 -21.37
N LEU A 352 11.49 -8.60 -22.42
CA LEU A 352 10.81 -7.30 -22.34
C LEU A 352 9.50 -7.32 -21.54
N GLY A 353 8.87 -8.49 -21.39
CA GLY A 353 7.63 -8.64 -20.64
C GLY A 353 6.93 -9.97 -20.88
N HIS A 354 5.80 -10.14 -20.21
CA HIS A 354 5.01 -11.37 -20.17
C HIS A 354 3.51 -11.08 -20.03
N HIS A 355 2.68 -12.11 -20.19
CA HIS A 355 1.25 -12.00 -19.89
C HIS A 355 0.99 -11.89 -18.38
N VAL A 356 0.01 -11.06 -18.01
CA VAL A 356 -0.52 -10.90 -16.65
C VAL A 356 -1.99 -11.31 -16.63
N GLY A 357 -2.43 -11.96 -15.54
CA GLY A 357 -3.80 -12.41 -15.35
C GLY A 357 -3.97 -13.05 -13.97
N LEU A 358 -4.48 -14.29 -13.90
CA LEU A 358 -4.58 -15.04 -12.63
C LEU A 358 -3.22 -15.41 -12.02
N GLU A 359 -2.15 -15.26 -12.79
CA GLU A 359 -0.78 -15.25 -12.28
C GLU A 359 -0.03 -14.06 -12.85
N VAL A 360 1.00 -13.63 -12.15
CA VAL A 360 1.95 -12.62 -12.64
C VAL A 360 2.59 -13.06 -13.96
N HIS A 361 3.00 -14.33 -14.05
CA HIS A 361 3.39 -15.01 -15.28
C HIS A 361 2.28 -15.96 -15.74
N ASP A 362 1.26 -15.41 -16.42
CA ASP A 362 -0.06 -16.05 -16.59
C ASP A 362 -0.07 -17.31 -17.47
N ILE A 363 0.48 -17.22 -18.69
CA ILE A 363 0.40 -18.24 -19.75
C ILE A 363 1.73 -19.00 -19.91
N LEU A 364 1.84 -20.17 -19.27
CA LEU A 364 3.09 -20.95 -19.25
C LEU A 364 3.34 -21.74 -20.56
N GLY A 365 2.28 -22.18 -21.24
CA GLY A 365 2.38 -23.01 -22.44
C GLY A 365 2.81 -22.25 -23.69
N ARG A 366 2.57 -20.93 -23.73
CA ARG A 366 2.87 -20.02 -24.85
C ARG A 366 3.39 -18.67 -24.34
N PRO A 367 4.61 -18.61 -23.77
CA PRO A 367 5.16 -17.32 -23.37
C PRO A 367 5.28 -16.41 -24.58
N ILE A 368 4.96 -15.14 -24.38
CA ILE A 368 4.90 -14.13 -25.43
C ILE A 368 6.27 -13.84 -26.08
N LEU A 369 7.35 -14.25 -25.41
CA LEU A 369 8.73 -14.19 -25.90
C LEU A 369 9.33 -15.58 -26.20
N LYS A 370 8.58 -16.68 -26.06
CA LYS A 370 9.14 -18.03 -26.30
C LYS A 370 9.17 -18.37 -27.78
N TYR A 371 10.37 -18.68 -28.23
CA TYR A 371 10.63 -19.29 -29.51
C TYR A 371 10.41 -20.82 -29.46
N LYS A 372 9.70 -21.41 -30.42
CA LYS A 372 9.72 -22.87 -30.65
C LYS A 372 11.02 -23.25 -31.37
N SER A 373 12.11 -23.42 -30.63
CA SER A 373 13.19 -24.30 -31.12
C SER A 373 13.01 -25.67 -30.50
N SER A 374 12.75 -26.67 -31.32
CA SER A 374 13.15 -28.04 -30.98
C SER A 374 14.64 -28.01 -30.61
N SER A 375 14.97 -28.48 -29.41
CA SER A 375 16.32 -28.69 -28.85
C SER A 375 17.30 -27.50 -28.84
N ASN A 376 17.72 -27.14 -27.63
CA ASN A 376 18.78 -26.21 -27.21
C ASN A 376 18.40 -24.72 -27.09
N ASN A 377 18.54 -24.20 -25.85
CA ASN A 377 18.41 -22.80 -25.39
C ASN A 377 19.39 -21.79 -26.03
N ASN A 378 19.90 -22.08 -27.24
CA ASN A 378 20.97 -21.32 -27.92
C ASN A 378 20.56 -20.79 -29.30
N ALA A 379 19.28 -20.53 -29.58
CA ALA A 379 18.87 -19.97 -30.87
C ALA A 379 19.15 -18.46 -30.93
N THR A 380 20.25 -18.04 -31.55
CA THR A 380 20.49 -16.68 -32.08
C THR A 380 19.70 -16.49 -33.37
N PHE A 381 19.13 -15.30 -33.61
CA PHE A 381 18.59 -14.94 -34.92
C PHE A 381 19.04 -13.53 -35.34
N ASP A 382 19.45 -13.43 -36.60
CA ASP A 382 19.59 -12.20 -37.39
C ASP A 382 18.37 -12.17 -38.34
N GLY A 383 17.36 -11.32 -38.11
CA GLY A 383 16.17 -11.16 -39.00
C GLY A 383 14.87 -10.75 -38.29
N PRO A 384 13.83 -10.28 -39.02
CA PRO A 384 12.53 -9.85 -38.44
C PRO A 384 11.71 -11.01 -37.85
N CYS A 385 10.75 -10.69 -36.95
CA CYS A 385 9.91 -11.59 -36.12
C CYS A 385 9.74 -13.02 -36.68
N PRO A 386 10.10 -14.07 -35.91
CA PRO A 386 9.84 -15.43 -36.32
C PRO A 386 8.33 -15.72 -36.45
N PRO A 387 7.88 -16.46 -37.48
CA PRO A 387 6.46 -16.69 -37.78
C PRO A 387 5.68 -17.44 -36.68
N ASP A 388 6.37 -18.01 -35.70
CA ASP A 388 5.77 -18.79 -34.60
C ASP A 388 5.59 -17.98 -33.29
N VAL A 389 5.96 -16.70 -33.25
CA VAL A 389 5.68 -15.81 -32.11
C VAL A 389 4.26 -15.25 -32.25
N PRO A 390 3.36 -15.46 -31.27
CA PRO A 390 2.01 -14.91 -31.33
C PRO A 390 2.06 -13.38 -31.39
N ALA A 391 1.32 -12.79 -32.33
CA ALA A 391 1.07 -11.36 -32.33
C ALA A 391 0.14 -10.98 -31.17
N LEU A 392 0.30 -9.75 -30.66
CA LEU A 392 -0.60 -9.17 -29.67
C LEU A 392 -2.02 -9.10 -30.25
N GLN A 393 -3.01 -9.37 -29.41
CA GLN A 393 -4.43 -9.28 -29.76
C GLN A 393 -5.16 -8.45 -28.72
N ALA A 394 -6.25 -7.80 -29.14
CA ALA A 394 -7.13 -7.09 -28.23
C ALA A 394 -7.59 -8.01 -27.09
N GLY A 395 -7.62 -7.48 -25.87
CA GLY A 395 -7.91 -8.21 -24.64
C GLY A 395 -6.70 -8.90 -24.00
N MET A 396 -5.53 -8.96 -24.64
CA MET A 396 -4.31 -9.39 -23.94
C MET A 396 -3.88 -8.35 -22.91
N VAL A 397 -3.41 -8.79 -21.74
CA VAL A 397 -2.73 -7.94 -20.76
C VAL A 397 -1.28 -8.40 -20.64
N VAL A 398 -0.33 -7.47 -20.78
CA VAL A 398 1.12 -7.73 -20.82
C VAL A 398 1.92 -6.68 -20.06
N THR A 399 3.07 -7.06 -19.49
CA THR A 399 4.06 -6.11 -18.95
C THR A 399 4.94 -5.54 -20.06
N ILE A 400 5.44 -4.31 -19.86
CA ILE A 400 6.60 -3.76 -20.57
C ILE A 400 7.61 -3.28 -19.55
N GLU A 401 8.65 -4.09 -19.36
CA GLU A 401 9.60 -4.03 -18.24
C GLU A 401 11.08 -3.97 -18.68
N PRO A 402 11.52 -3.06 -19.57
CA PRO A 402 12.93 -2.95 -19.88
C PRO A 402 13.77 -2.65 -18.63
N GLY A 403 15.01 -3.14 -18.62
CA GLY A 403 15.93 -2.86 -17.53
C GLY A 403 17.40 -2.97 -17.91
N ILE A 404 18.24 -2.23 -17.18
CA ILE A 404 19.70 -2.25 -17.31
C ILE A 404 20.32 -2.47 -15.93
N TYR A 405 21.20 -3.47 -15.83
CA TYR A 405 21.76 -3.96 -14.59
C TYR A 405 23.29 -4.06 -14.64
N PHE A 406 23.91 -3.80 -13.50
CA PHE A 406 25.35 -3.87 -13.27
C PHE A 406 25.65 -4.97 -12.25
N ASN A 407 25.28 -6.21 -12.57
CA ASN A 407 25.50 -7.34 -11.68
C ASN A 407 26.98 -7.72 -11.62
N ARG A 408 27.64 -7.37 -10.52
CA ARG A 408 29.08 -7.58 -10.34
C ARG A 408 29.49 -9.04 -10.53
N TYR A 409 28.77 -9.97 -9.89
CA TYR A 409 29.10 -11.39 -9.95
C TYR A 409 29.05 -11.93 -11.38
N GLU A 410 27.92 -11.73 -12.07
CA GLU A 410 27.74 -12.21 -13.45
C GLU A 410 28.72 -11.55 -14.43
N MET A 411 28.96 -10.25 -14.27
CA MET A 411 29.87 -9.49 -15.10
C MET A 411 31.31 -10.06 -15.01
N HIS A 412 31.81 -10.31 -13.79
CA HIS A 412 33.13 -10.93 -13.59
C HIS A 412 33.18 -12.40 -14.01
N ARG A 413 32.12 -13.17 -13.74
CA ARG A 413 32.05 -14.61 -14.03
C ARG A 413 32.04 -14.91 -15.52
N ALA A 414 31.25 -14.17 -16.31
CA ALA A 414 30.92 -14.55 -17.69
C ALA A 414 31.42 -13.55 -18.75
N TYR A 415 31.57 -12.27 -18.43
CA TYR A 415 31.72 -11.24 -19.48
C TYR A 415 33.10 -10.58 -19.51
N LEU A 416 33.62 -10.06 -18.39
CA LEU A 416 34.83 -9.22 -18.39
C LEU A 416 36.11 -9.95 -18.81
N ASN A 417 36.20 -11.25 -18.57
CA ASN A 417 37.36 -12.08 -18.94
C ASN A 417 37.11 -12.93 -20.19
N SER A 418 35.91 -12.86 -20.78
CA SER A 418 35.61 -13.56 -22.02
C SER A 418 36.35 -12.90 -23.19
N PRO A 419 37.05 -13.67 -24.05
CA PRO A 419 37.68 -13.13 -25.26
C PRO A 419 36.64 -12.64 -26.29
N ILE A 420 35.40 -13.08 -26.17
CA ILE A 420 34.28 -12.66 -27.02
C ILE A 420 33.71 -11.36 -26.48
N HIS A 421 33.28 -11.34 -25.21
CA HIS A 421 32.52 -10.21 -24.66
C HIS A 421 33.41 -9.09 -24.10
N GLY A 422 34.52 -9.44 -23.45
CA GLY A 422 35.33 -8.49 -22.68
C GLY A 422 35.93 -7.35 -23.53
N LYS A 423 36.20 -7.59 -24.82
CA LYS A 423 36.68 -6.57 -25.76
C LYS A 423 35.64 -5.49 -26.08
N HIS A 424 34.36 -5.81 -25.89
CA HIS A 424 33.23 -4.91 -26.13
C HIS A 424 32.79 -4.15 -24.86
N ILE A 425 33.38 -4.42 -23.69
CA ILE A 425 32.99 -3.80 -22.41
C ILE A 425 34.12 -2.93 -21.88
N ASN A 426 33.82 -1.68 -21.57
CA ASN A 426 34.79 -0.72 -21.06
C ASN A 426 34.90 -0.77 -19.53
N LYS A 427 35.80 -1.61 -19.01
CA LYS A 427 36.03 -1.80 -17.56
C LYS A 427 36.20 -0.47 -16.79
N LYS A 428 36.96 0.47 -17.34
CA LYS A 428 37.24 1.76 -16.68
C LYS A 428 35.98 2.63 -16.54
N ILE A 429 35.06 2.57 -17.49
CA ILE A 429 33.80 3.32 -17.41
C ILE A 429 32.81 2.58 -16.52
N LEU A 430 32.75 1.24 -16.66
CA LEU A 430 31.91 0.37 -15.85
C LEU A 430 32.11 0.58 -14.34
N ASP A 431 33.34 0.86 -13.89
CA ASP A 431 33.64 1.10 -12.46
C ASP A 431 32.83 2.25 -11.84
N LYS A 432 32.30 3.17 -12.63
CA LYS A 432 31.45 4.28 -12.16
C LYS A 432 29.99 3.86 -11.90
N TYR A 433 29.53 2.78 -12.53
CA TYR A 433 28.11 2.40 -12.56
C TYR A 433 27.74 1.31 -11.55
N TRP A 434 28.70 0.72 -10.83
CA TRP A 434 28.39 -0.34 -9.88
C TRP A 434 27.35 0.07 -8.83
N ALA A 435 27.46 1.28 -8.29
CA ALA A 435 26.54 1.79 -7.27
C ALA A 435 25.11 2.02 -7.79
N VAL A 436 24.89 2.07 -9.11
CA VAL A 436 23.56 2.10 -9.72
C VAL A 436 22.83 0.79 -9.43
N GLY A 437 23.55 -0.34 -9.46
CA GLY A 437 22.99 -1.67 -9.31
C GLY A 437 22.10 -2.06 -10.49
N GLY A 438 20.91 -1.48 -10.60
CA GLY A 438 20.01 -1.70 -11.72
C GLY A 438 18.89 -0.70 -11.78
N VAL A 439 18.33 -0.53 -12.97
CA VAL A 439 17.10 0.22 -13.20
C VAL A 439 16.17 -0.66 -14.03
N ARG A 440 14.93 -0.77 -13.57
CA ARG A 440 13.79 -1.33 -14.32
C ARG A 440 12.60 -0.39 -14.19
N ILE A 441 11.83 -0.27 -15.25
CA ILE A 441 10.56 0.46 -15.28
C ILE A 441 9.54 -0.46 -15.94
N GLU A 442 8.45 -0.73 -15.24
CA GLU A 442 7.46 -1.73 -15.65
C GLU A 442 6.05 -1.23 -15.41
N ASP A 443 5.21 -1.43 -16.42
CA ASP A 443 3.80 -1.09 -16.43
C ASP A 443 3.01 -2.23 -17.08
N ASP A 444 1.78 -2.44 -16.62
CA ASP A 444 0.80 -3.36 -17.17
C ASP A 444 -0.02 -2.68 -18.27
N TYR A 445 -0.04 -3.26 -19.47
CA TYR A 445 -0.78 -2.76 -20.62
C TYR A 445 -1.87 -3.74 -21.07
N LEU A 446 -3.10 -3.24 -21.19
CA LEU A 446 -4.18 -3.90 -21.90
C LEU A 446 -4.11 -3.53 -23.38
N ILE A 447 -4.06 -4.51 -24.26
CA ILE A 447 -4.16 -4.28 -25.71
C ILE A 447 -5.64 -4.04 -26.05
N THR A 448 -5.95 -2.88 -26.64
CA THR A 448 -7.30 -2.50 -27.09
C THR A 448 -7.48 -2.81 -28.58
N ASP A 449 -8.65 -2.58 -29.14
CA ASP A 449 -8.92 -2.84 -30.56
C ASP A 449 -8.07 -1.97 -31.52
N ASP A 450 -7.58 -0.83 -31.04
CA ASP A 450 -6.89 0.21 -31.82
C ASP A 450 -5.58 0.70 -31.18
N GLY A 451 -5.06 -0.01 -30.17
CA GLY A 451 -3.83 0.37 -29.47
C GLY A 451 -3.65 -0.36 -28.14
N CYS A 452 -3.35 0.40 -27.09
CA CYS A 452 -3.23 -0.11 -25.72
C CYS A 452 -3.69 0.93 -24.68
N GLU A 453 -4.10 0.42 -23.52
CA GLU A 453 -4.39 1.17 -22.30
C GLU A 453 -3.33 0.80 -21.24
N ASN A 454 -2.68 1.79 -20.63
CA ASN A 454 -1.83 1.57 -19.47
C ASN A 454 -2.72 1.44 -18.22
N LEU A 455 -2.70 0.27 -17.58
CA LEU A 455 -3.46 0.00 -16.36
C LEU A 455 -2.73 0.53 -15.12
N THR A 456 -1.43 0.72 -15.20
CA THR A 456 -0.57 1.18 -14.12
C THR A 456 -0.62 2.70 -13.96
N THR A 457 -1.02 3.15 -12.76
CA THR A 457 -1.07 4.59 -12.41
C THR A 457 0.05 5.03 -11.48
N ALA A 458 0.92 4.10 -11.07
CA ALA A 458 2.09 4.41 -10.26
C ALA A 458 2.96 5.44 -10.99
N PRO A 459 3.40 6.53 -10.35
CA PRO A 459 4.19 7.54 -11.02
C PRO A 459 5.61 7.03 -11.29
N LYS A 460 6.18 7.42 -12.42
CA LYS A 460 7.59 7.21 -12.78
C LYS A 460 8.29 8.53 -13.08
N GLY A 461 9.60 8.51 -13.20
CA GLY A 461 10.44 9.64 -13.56
C GLY A 461 10.23 10.84 -12.66
N ASP A 462 10.05 12.00 -13.27
CA ASP A 462 9.92 13.27 -12.55
C ASP A 462 8.66 13.33 -11.67
N ALA A 463 7.59 12.62 -12.03
CA ALA A 463 6.39 12.54 -11.21
C ALA A 463 6.65 11.79 -9.89
N ALA A 464 7.42 10.69 -9.95
CA ALA A 464 7.83 9.97 -8.74
C ALA A 464 8.75 10.82 -7.86
N LEU A 465 9.72 11.51 -8.47
CA LEU A 465 10.62 12.43 -7.75
C LEU A 465 9.87 13.56 -7.07
N LYS A 466 8.84 14.10 -7.71
CA LYS A 466 7.99 15.15 -7.14
C LYS A 466 7.36 14.67 -5.84
N ILE A 467 6.79 13.46 -5.82
CA ILE A 467 6.17 12.88 -4.62
C ILE A 467 7.20 12.64 -3.52
N ILE A 468 8.40 12.13 -3.85
CA ILE A 468 9.48 11.96 -2.87
C ILE A 468 9.86 13.30 -2.23
N LYS A 469 9.98 14.36 -3.03
CA LYS A 469 10.34 15.70 -2.56
C LYS A 469 9.22 16.32 -1.70
N GLU A 470 7.97 16.16 -2.10
CA GLU A 470 6.80 16.63 -1.35
C GLU A 470 6.65 15.88 -0.01
N GLY A 471 6.81 14.56 -0.01
CA GLY A 471 6.82 13.75 1.21
C GLY A 471 7.92 14.18 2.18
N LYS A 472 9.13 14.43 1.67
CA LYS A 472 10.23 15.00 2.45
C LYS A 472 9.89 16.36 3.05
N ALA A 473 9.15 17.23 2.34
CA ALA A 473 8.69 18.52 2.84
C ALA A 473 7.53 18.40 3.85
N GLY A 474 6.68 17.38 3.73
CA GLY A 474 5.66 17.06 4.74
C GLY A 474 6.25 16.66 6.09
N TYR A 475 7.37 15.93 6.07
CA TYR A 475 8.13 15.57 7.28
C TYR A 475 9.14 16.64 7.73
N ALA A 476 9.69 17.42 6.79
CA ALA A 476 10.59 18.52 7.08
C ALA A 476 9.79 19.84 7.18
N THR A 477 9.60 20.31 8.41
CA THR A 477 9.05 21.62 8.82
C THR A 477 7.56 21.67 9.17
N LEU A 478 7.21 20.97 10.24
CA LEU A 478 6.33 21.60 11.22
C LEU A 478 7.22 22.38 12.20
N PRO A 479 7.07 23.71 12.33
CA PRO A 479 7.74 24.47 13.38
C PRO A 479 7.52 23.79 14.73
N ARG A 480 8.49 23.86 15.66
CA ARG A 480 8.26 23.36 17.04
C ARG A 480 7.01 23.96 17.71
N THR A 481 6.49 25.07 17.19
CA THR A 481 5.26 25.75 17.59
C THR A 481 3.98 25.24 16.92
N ALA A 482 4.05 24.20 16.07
CA ALA A 482 2.89 23.68 15.34
C ALA A 482 2.08 22.61 16.10
N GLY A 483 2.63 22.05 17.20
CA GLY A 483 1.96 21.04 18.03
C GLY A 483 0.51 21.42 18.42
N PRO A 484 0.25 22.64 18.92
CA PRO A 484 -1.12 23.08 19.26
C PRO A 484 -2.08 23.12 18.07
N ARG A 485 -1.58 23.50 16.87
CA ARG A 485 -2.40 23.56 15.65
C ARG A 485 -2.71 22.17 15.10
N ILE A 486 -1.73 21.25 15.14
CA ILE A 486 -1.94 19.84 14.79
C ILE A 486 -2.95 19.20 15.72
N LEU A 487 -2.86 19.46 17.03
CA LEU A 487 -3.82 18.95 18.01
C LEU A 487 -5.24 19.47 17.73
N THR A 488 -5.35 20.73 17.28
CA THR A 488 -6.64 21.35 16.92
C THR A 488 -7.21 20.75 15.63
N LEU A 489 -6.39 20.51 14.62
CA LEU A 489 -6.78 19.82 13.39
C LEU A 489 -7.20 18.37 13.67
N ALA A 490 -6.42 17.67 14.50
CA ALA A 490 -6.73 16.32 14.92
C ALA A 490 -8.07 16.27 15.67
N ARG A 491 -8.29 17.17 16.63
CA ARG A 491 -9.59 17.27 17.31
C ARG A 491 -10.74 17.53 16.34
N ARG A 492 -10.58 18.45 15.38
CA ARG A 492 -11.61 18.73 14.36
C ARG A 492 -11.94 17.52 13.50
N VAL A 493 -10.93 16.77 13.06
CA VAL A 493 -11.13 15.52 12.30
C VAL A 493 -11.84 14.50 13.16
N LEU A 494 -11.43 14.35 14.41
CA LEU A 494 -12.07 13.44 15.35
C LEU A 494 -13.54 13.82 15.58
N ASP A 495 -13.83 15.10 15.76
CA ASP A 495 -15.18 15.62 15.97
C ASP A 495 -16.06 15.36 14.75
N GLY A 496 -15.55 15.64 13.53
CA GLY A 496 -16.27 15.36 12.29
C GLY A 496 -16.53 13.87 12.06
N LEU A 497 -15.56 13.00 12.37
CA LEU A 497 -15.72 11.55 12.28
C LEU A 497 -16.69 11.03 13.35
N ALA A 498 -16.64 11.58 14.57
CA ALA A 498 -17.52 11.21 15.66
C ALA A 498 -18.97 11.66 15.42
N GLU A 499 -19.19 12.82 14.79
CA GLU A 499 -20.50 13.30 14.35
C GLU A 499 -21.07 12.44 13.22
N ALA A 500 -20.23 12.06 12.24
CA ALA A 500 -20.65 11.26 11.09
C ALA A 500 -20.91 9.78 11.46
N LYS A 501 -20.15 9.21 12.40
CA LYS A 501 -20.23 7.80 12.80
C LYS A 501 -20.00 7.62 14.32
N PRO A 502 -21.00 7.91 15.16
CA PRO A 502 -20.86 7.76 16.61
C PRO A 502 -20.47 6.33 17.01
N GLY A 503 -19.35 6.17 17.70
CA GLY A 503 -18.87 4.87 18.20
C GLY A 503 -18.09 4.00 17.21
N CYS A 504 -17.81 4.47 15.99
CA CYS A 504 -17.13 3.68 14.94
C CYS A 504 -15.90 4.37 14.34
N VAL A 505 -15.27 5.31 15.04
CA VAL A 505 -14.06 5.97 14.53
C VAL A 505 -12.91 4.96 14.44
N LEU A 506 -12.59 4.53 13.21
CA LEU A 506 -11.43 3.69 12.94
C LEU A 506 -10.16 4.55 13.01
N LEU A 507 -9.11 4.05 13.66
CA LEU A 507 -7.84 4.75 13.81
C LEU A 507 -7.26 5.20 12.46
N PHE A 508 -7.49 4.42 11.41
CA PHE A 508 -7.05 4.70 10.06
C PHE A 508 -7.77 5.91 9.45
N GLU A 509 -9.11 5.98 9.52
CA GLU A 509 -9.90 7.13 9.04
C GLU A 509 -9.50 8.42 9.78
N PHE A 510 -9.21 8.30 11.09
CA PHE A 510 -8.71 9.39 11.88
C PHE A 510 -7.33 9.86 11.39
N VAL A 511 -6.36 8.95 11.25
CA VAL A 511 -5.00 9.27 10.80
C VAL A 511 -5.03 9.90 9.40
N GLU A 512 -5.72 9.31 8.43
CA GLU A 512 -5.86 9.87 7.08
C GLU A 512 -6.53 11.25 7.10
N GLY A 513 -7.58 11.43 7.90
CA GLY A 513 -8.24 12.72 8.06
C GLY A 513 -7.32 13.78 8.64
N VAL A 514 -6.52 13.43 9.67
CA VAL A 514 -5.53 14.33 10.27
C VAL A 514 -4.44 14.68 9.28
N GLU A 515 -3.90 13.70 8.56
CA GLU A 515 -2.88 13.91 7.53
C GLU A 515 -3.41 14.79 6.38
N GLY A 516 -4.64 14.56 5.94
CA GLY A 516 -5.31 15.37 4.93
C GLY A 516 -5.50 16.82 5.37
N GLU A 517 -5.92 17.07 6.61
CA GLU A 517 -6.05 18.42 7.16
C GLU A 517 -4.69 19.10 7.39
N ILE A 518 -3.65 18.36 7.81
CA ILE A 518 -2.28 18.89 7.91
C ILE A 518 -1.76 19.28 6.53
N ALA A 519 -1.95 18.43 5.52
CA ALA A 519 -1.57 18.72 4.13
C ALA A 519 -2.24 19.98 3.57
N LYS A 520 -3.53 20.18 3.88
CA LYS A 520 -4.26 21.42 3.53
C LYS A 520 -3.74 22.66 4.28
N ALA A 521 -3.28 22.50 5.52
CA ALA A 521 -2.83 23.60 6.38
C ALA A 521 -1.35 23.98 6.16
N LEU A 522 -0.54 23.10 5.58
CA LEU A 522 0.89 23.27 5.30
C LEU A 522 1.25 24.58 4.55
N PRO A 523 0.51 25.02 3.50
CA PRO A 523 0.81 26.28 2.80
C PRO A 523 0.70 27.53 3.68
N THR A 524 -0.21 27.52 4.66
CA THR A 524 -0.38 28.60 5.65
C THR A 524 0.57 28.53 6.84
N LEU A 525 1.17 27.37 7.10
CA LEU A 525 2.14 27.17 8.18
C LEU A 525 3.56 27.60 7.79
N ALA A 526 3.89 27.59 6.49
CA ALA A 526 5.19 28.01 5.98
C ALA A 526 5.35 29.54 5.78
N ASN A 527 4.26 30.29 5.59
CA ASN A 527 4.29 31.74 5.28
C ASN A 527 4.30 32.66 6.52
N GLY A 528 4.71 32.15 7.68
CA GLY A 528 4.60 32.85 8.97
C GLY A 528 5.91 33.37 9.56
N MET A 529 6.81 33.97 8.78
CA MET A 529 7.90 34.80 9.31
C MET A 529 8.14 36.02 8.41
N GLU A 530 8.41 37.15 9.08
CA GLU A 530 8.58 38.53 8.56
C GLU A 530 7.29 39.31 8.27
N ARG A 531 6.80 39.99 9.32
CA ARG A 531 6.66 41.45 9.28
C ARG A 531 6.75 42.04 10.69
N ASP A 532 7.77 42.88 10.85
CA ASP A 532 8.03 43.70 12.01
C ASP A 532 6.93 44.73 12.26
N VAL A 533 6.92 45.14 13.52
CA VAL A 533 6.28 46.32 14.09
C VAL A 533 6.62 47.56 13.24
N GLU A 534 5.62 48.14 12.57
CA GLU A 534 5.65 49.56 12.24
C GLU A 534 4.29 50.20 12.48
N VAL A 535 4.37 51.30 13.21
CA VAL A 535 3.31 52.13 13.74
C VAL A 535 2.91 53.11 12.64
N GLU A 536 1.66 53.06 12.16
CA GLU A 536 1.06 54.17 11.41
C GLU A 536 -0.19 54.70 12.08
N THR A 537 -0.07 55.98 12.39
CA THR A 537 -0.98 56.90 13.05
C THR A 537 -2.33 57.04 12.33
N LYS A 538 -3.42 56.82 13.07
CA LYS A 538 -4.70 57.49 12.79
C LYS A 538 -5.11 58.34 13.98
N THR A 539 -5.25 59.62 13.70
CA THR A 539 -5.74 60.68 14.57
C THR A 539 -7.19 60.47 14.97
N GLU A 540 -7.40 60.64 16.28
CA GLU A 540 -8.59 60.95 17.07
C GLU A 540 -9.97 60.95 16.37
N THR A 541 -10.77 59.96 16.74
CA THR A 541 -12.17 60.20 17.16
C THR A 541 -12.44 59.33 18.40
N GLU A 542 -12.93 59.97 19.45
CA GLU A 542 -13.29 59.42 20.77
C GLU A 542 -14.03 58.08 20.65
N ALA A 543 -13.44 57.01 21.20
CA ALA A 543 -14.14 55.75 21.44
C ALA A 543 -13.58 55.11 22.71
N GLU A 544 -14.52 54.76 23.58
CA GLU A 544 -14.35 54.43 24.99
C GLU A 544 -13.47 53.20 25.27
N SER A 545 -12.82 53.22 26.43
CA SER A 545 -12.14 52.08 27.01
C SER A 545 -13.10 50.90 27.21
N HIS A 546 -12.90 49.81 26.49
CA HIS A 546 -13.46 48.50 26.83
C HIS A 546 -12.34 47.57 27.28
N THR A 547 -12.09 47.54 28.58
CA THR A 547 -11.59 46.33 29.25
C THR A 547 -12.63 45.23 29.03
N PRO A 548 -12.27 44.03 28.53
CA PRO A 548 -13.21 42.92 28.45
C PRO A 548 -13.66 42.59 29.88
N GLU A 549 -14.97 42.62 30.15
CA GLU A 549 -15.52 42.11 31.40
C GLU A 549 -15.17 40.62 31.52
N LEU A 550 -14.39 40.26 32.55
CA LEU A 550 -14.17 38.88 32.93
C LEU A 550 -15.45 38.36 33.58
N GLU A 551 -16.24 37.54 32.86
CA GLU A 551 -17.50 36.97 33.37
C GLU A 551 -17.33 35.99 34.56
N PHE A 552 -16.10 35.56 34.86
CA PHE A 552 -15.79 34.67 35.98
C PHE A 552 -14.53 35.11 36.71
N VAL A 553 -14.64 35.35 38.02
CA VAL A 553 -13.51 35.65 38.92
C VAL A 553 -13.31 34.47 39.85
N ALA A 554 -12.16 33.80 39.75
CA ALA A 554 -11.87 32.63 40.56
C ALA A 554 -11.50 33.04 42.00
N GLU A 555 -12.15 32.43 42.97
CA GLU A 555 -11.71 32.56 44.37
C GLU A 555 -10.57 31.56 44.63
N TRP A 556 -9.34 32.06 44.75
CA TRP A 556 -8.15 31.24 45.04
C TRP A 556 -8.09 30.87 46.52
N ILE A 557 -8.92 29.90 46.91
CA ILE A 557 -9.20 29.49 48.30
C ILE A 557 -7.94 29.09 49.07
N VAL A 558 -6.97 28.43 48.40
CA VAL A 558 -5.74 27.96 49.07
C VAL A 558 -4.50 28.30 48.27
N VAL A 559 -3.50 28.85 48.96
CA VAL A 559 -2.15 29.11 48.44
C VAL A 559 -1.14 28.39 49.31
N SER A 560 -0.20 27.68 48.70
CA SER A 560 0.88 26.96 49.40
C SER A 560 1.88 27.95 50.01
N GLU A 561 2.65 27.47 50.98
CA GLU A 561 3.90 28.14 51.30
C GLU A 561 4.87 28.08 50.10
N ALA A 562 5.74 29.08 49.99
CA ALA A 562 6.70 29.14 48.90
C ALA A 562 7.90 28.23 49.22
N VAL A 563 8.11 27.21 48.38
CA VAL A 563 9.27 26.33 48.48
C VAL A 563 10.38 26.87 47.59
N VAL A 564 11.57 27.11 48.16
CA VAL A 564 12.74 27.63 47.42
C VAL A 564 13.88 26.63 47.48
N VAL A 565 14.33 26.14 46.31
CA VAL A 565 15.45 25.20 46.18
C VAL A 565 16.36 25.67 45.06
N HIS A 566 17.65 25.84 45.36
CA HIS A 566 18.67 26.33 44.43
C HIS A 566 18.22 27.60 43.65
N GLY A 567 17.62 28.55 44.38
CA GLY A 567 17.09 29.80 43.85
C GLY A 567 15.77 29.68 43.06
N SER A 568 15.34 28.46 42.72
CA SER A 568 14.04 28.25 42.07
C SER A 568 12.93 28.27 43.12
N ARG A 569 11.88 29.05 42.89
CA ARG A 569 10.74 29.19 43.80
C ARG A 569 9.50 28.54 43.22
N PHE A 570 8.73 27.84 44.04
CA PHE A 570 7.48 27.17 43.68
C PHE A 570 6.35 27.63 44.61
N VAL A 571 5.20 27.96 44.04
CA VAL A 571 3.98 28.30 44.78
C VAL A 571 2.80 27.66 44.06
N ALA A 572 1.99 26.89 44.78
CA ALA A 572 0.72 26.37 44.27
C ALA A 572 -0.46 27.23 44.73
N ARG A 573 -1.47 27.35 43.87
CA ARG A 573 -2.78 27.92 44.19
C ARG A 573 -3.85 26.93 43.76
N ALA A 574 -4.94 26.84 44.50
CA ALA A 574 -6.08 26.02 44.14
C ALA A 574 -7.39 26.77 44.33
N CYS A 575 -8.32 26.56 43.41
CA CYS A 575 -9.66 27.13 43.43
C CYS A 575 -10.69 26.05 43.04
N LYS A 576 -11.94 26.31 43.41
CA LYS A 576 -13.08 25.47 43.02
C LYS A 576 -13.47 25.74 41.57
N VAL A 577 -13.78 24.70 40.83
CA VAL A 577 -14.30 24.79 39.45
C VAL A 577 -15.38 23.73 39.23
N ALA A 578 -16.47 24.13 38.58
CA ALA A 578 -17.63 23.28 38.28
C ALA A 578 -17.74 22.93 36.79
N SER A 579 -17.03 23.63 35.91
CA SER A 579 -17.00 23.33 34.47
C SER A 579 -15.61 23.51 33.84
N PRO A 580 -15.34 22.89 32.67
CA PRO A 580 -14.12 23.14 31.90
C PRO A 580 -13.91 24.61 31.53
N GLU A 581 -15.00 25.35 31.31
CA GLU A 581 -14.95 26.77 30.97
C GLU A 581 -14.49 27.62 32.16
N GLU A 582 -15.03 27.36 33.36
CA GLU A 582 -14.56 27.97 34.60
C GLU A 582 -13.07 27.68 34.84
N GLY A 583 -12.62 26.44 34.60
CA GLY A 583 -11.21 26.06 34.69
C GLY A 583 -10.31 26.90 33.79
N ARG A 584 -10.66 27.03 32.50
CA ARG A 584 -9.89 27.85 31.54
C ARG A 584 -9.96 29.34 31.83
N SER A 585 -11.09 29.83 32.32
CA SER A 585 -11.27 31.25 32.67
C SER A 585 -10.50 31.62 33.94
N ALA A 586 -10.47 30.74 34.95
CA ALA A 586 -9.68 30.92 36.18
C ALA A 586 -8.18 31.04 35.90
N VAL A 587 -7.61 30.19 35.04
CA VAL A 587 -6.19 30.27 34.68
C VAL A 587 -5.88 31.58 33.95
N ARG A 588 -6.73 31.97 32.98
CA ARG A 588 -6.57 33.23 32.23
C ARG A 588 -6.66 34.44 33.16
N GLU A 589 -7.63 34.46 34.07
CA GLU A 589 -7.80 35.48 35.09
C GLU A 589 -6.53 35.61 35.93
N LEU A 590 -6.08 34.54 36.59
CA LEU A 590 -4.90 34.56 37.47
C LEU A 590 -3.62 35.04 36.77
N VAL A 591 -3.37 34.59 35.54
CA VAL A 591 -2.17 35.01 34.78
C VAL A 591 -2.27 36.48 34.36
N SER A 592 -3.48 36.99 34.12
CA SER A 592 -3.70 38.38 33.71
C SER A 592 -3.73 39.37 34.89
N THR A 593 -4.19 38.95 36.06
CA THR A 593 -4.43 39.82 37.23
C THR A 593 -3.28 39.78 38.26
N ASP A 594 -2.64 38.63 38.49
CA ASP A 594 -1.52 38.51 39.44
C ASP A 594 -0.17 38.74 38.74
N LYS A 595 0.39 39.96 38.93
CA LYS A 595 1.69 40.36 38.37
C LYS A 595 2.86 39.43 38.73
N LYS A 596 2.78 38.67 39.83
CA LYS A 596 3.84 37.70 40.20
C LYS A 596 3.70 36.42 39.37
N VAL A 597 2.48 35.92 39.19
CA VAL A 597 2.18 34.74 38.36
C VAL A 597 2.49 35.00 36.90
N MET A 598 2.11 36.17 36.40
CA MET A 598 2.46 36.63 35.05
C MET A 598 3.97 36.62 34.78
N ARG A 599 4.78 36.86 35.83
CA ARG A 599 6.25 36.87 35.76
C ARG A 599 6.88 35.52 36.15
N ALA A 600 6.08 34.49 36.42
CA ALA A 600 6.61 33.15 36.61
C ALA A 600 7.28 32.66 35.34
N THR A 601 8.32 31.84 35.50
CA THR A 601 8.97 31.19 34.37
C THR A 601 8.05 30.13 33.76
N HIS A 602 7.29 29.42 34.60
CA HIS A 602 6.29 28.44 34.20
C HIS A 602 5.07 28.51 35.14
N ASN A 603 3.88 28.30 34.60
CA ASN A 603 2.59 28.18 35.24
C ASN A 603 1.91 26.90 34.75
N MET A 604 2.05 25.85 35.53
CA MET A 604 1.53 24.54 35.19
C MET A 604 0.23 24.28 35.94
N TRP A 605 -0.77 23.70 35.30
CA TRP A 605 -2.07 23.51 35.92
C TRP A 605 -2.75 22.21 35.53
N ALA A 606 -3.67 21.77 36.37
CA ALA A 606 -4.57 20.65 36.09
C ALA A 606 -5.90 20.86 36.84
N TYR A 607 -7.00 20.43 36.23
CA TYR A 607 -8.29 20.32 36.93
C TYR A 607 -8.91 18.94 36.79
N ARG A 608 -9.80 18.60 37.73
CA ARG A 608 -10.64 17.40 37.65
C ARG A 608 -12.03 17.72 38.17
N ILE A 609 -13.04 17.49 37.34
CA ILE A 609 -14.44 17.89 37.59
C ILE A 609 -15.35 16.69 37.29
N GLN A 610 -16.30 16.44 38.17
CA GLN A 610 -17.30 15.40 38.00
C GLN A 610 -18.54 16.00 37.31
N GLY A 611 -18.88 15.46 36.13
CA GLY A 611 -20.08 15.84 35.38
C GLY A 611 -21.31 15.03 35.79
N SER A 612 -22.41 15.17 35.03
CA SER A 612 -23.62 14.35 35.23
C SER A 612 -23.39 12.89 34.81
N GLY A 613 -23.81 11.94 35.64
CA GLY A 613 -23.69 10.51 35.33
C GLY A 613 -22.26 9.99 35.51
N GLN A 614 -21.72 9.27 34.51
CA GLN A 614 -20.33 8.77 34.50
C GLN A 614 -19.34 9.72 33.79
N VAL A 615 -19.76 10.93 33.44
CA VAL A 615 -18.92 11.89 32.70
C VAL A 615 -17.90 12.54 33.62
N VAL A 616 -16.63 12.51 33.21
CA VAL A 616 -15.50 13.14 33.92
C VAL A 616 -14.83 14.15 32.99
N TYR A 617 -14.65 15.38 33.46
CA TYR A 617 -13.87 16.38 32.76
C TYR A 617 -12.53 16.59 33.47
N ALA A 618 -11.43 16.36 32.76
CA ALA A 618 -10.08 16.63 33.25
C ALA A 618 -9.22 17.17 32.12
N ASP A 619 -8.37 18.15 32.43
CA ASP A 619 -7.41 18.72 31.49
C ASP A 619 -6.21 19.27 32.26
N ALA A 620 -5.09 19.46 31.56
CA ALA A 620 -3.86 19.98 32.14
C ALA A 620 -2.96 20.64 31.08
N ASP A 621 -2.11 21.57 31.53
CA ASP A 621 -1.12 22.26 30.71
C ASP A 621 0.13 22.54 31.55
N ASP A 622 1.27 22.69 30.91
CA ASP A 622 2.55 22.96 31.56
C ASP A 622 3.39 24.08 30.96
N ASP A 623 2.85 24.88 30.04
CA ASP A 623 3.44 26.13 29.51
C ASP A 623 4.96 26.12 29.22
N GLY A 624 5.51 24.94 28.91
CA GLY A 624 6.92 24.71 28.58
C GLY A 624 7.75 23.96 29.64
N GLU A 625 7.18 23.56 30.78
CA GLU A 625 7.79 22.65 31.77
C GLU A 625 7.38 21.20 31.46
N ASP A 626 7.88 20.67 30.33
CA ASP A 626 7.46 19.40 29.71
C ASP A 626 7.14 18.26 30.71
N GLY A 627 5.86 17.91 30.80
CA GLY A 627 5.34 16.78 31.60
C GLY A 627 4.85 17.15 33.00
N ALA A 628 4.87 18.43 33.39
CA ALA A 628 4.36 18.87 34.69
C ALA A 628 2.83 18.75 34.78
N GLY A 629 2.11 19.10 33.72
CA GLY A 629 0.65 19.17 33.71
C GLY A 629 0.06 17.77 33.87
N GLY A 630 0.57 16.80 33.12
CA GLY A 630 0.18 15.39 33.25
C GLY A 630 0.47 14.81 34.64
N LYS A 631 1.56 15.21 35.30
CA LYS A 631 1.87 14.79 36.67
C LYS A 631 0.91 15.41 37.69
N LEU A 632 0.49 16.65 37.49
CA LEU A 632 -0.53 17.30 38.32
C LEU A 632 -1.89 16.62 38.14
N ALA A 633 -2.29 16.30 36.91
CA ALA A 633 -3.52 15.55 36.64
C ALA A 633 -3.51 14.16 37.32
N ALA A 634 -2.40 13.42 37.19
CA ALA A 634 -2.22 12.14 37.86
C ALA A 634 -2.29 12.28 39.39
N LEU A 635 -1.73 13.34 39.96
CA LEU A 635 -1.82 13.63 41.39
C LEU A 635 -3.28 13.83 41.83
N LEU A 636 -4.06 14.64 41.11
CA LEU A 636 -5.49 14.84 41.41
C LEU A 636 -6.31 13.56 41.28
N GLN A 637 -5.98 12.72 40.29
CA GLN A 637 -6.61 11.43 40.10
C GLN A 637 -6.33 10.50 41.28
N VAL A 638 -5.06 10.35 41.62
CA VAL A 638 -4.60 9.51 42.74
C VAL A 638 -5.25 9.98 44.04
N MET A 639 -5.27 11.29 44.30
CA MET A 639 -5.88 11.85 45.52
C MET A 639 -7.42 11.80 45.53
N GLY A 640 -8.08 11.33 44.47
CA GLY A 640 -9.54 11.35 44.41
C GLY A 640 -10.13 12.76 44.53
N ALA A 641 -9.40 13.77 44.02
CA ALA A 641 -9.78 15.17 44.15
C ALA A 641 -10.74 15.59 43.03
N TRP A 642 -11.90 16.17 43.36
CA TRP A 642 -12.97 16.52 42.42
C TRP A 642 -13.48 17.95 42.64
N GLY A 643 -13.72 18.67 41.54
CA GLY A 643 -14.20 20.04 41.53
C GLY A 643 -13.11 21.08 41.81
N VAL A 644 -11.85 20.75 41.49
CA VAL A 644 -10.67 21.57 41.82
C VAL A 644 -9.79 21.82 40.60
N LEU A 645 -9.28 23.05 40.51
CA LEU A 645 -8.17 23.47 39.64
C LEU A 645 -6.97 23.78 40.52
N VAL A 646 -5.79 23.27 40.14
CA VAL A 646 -4.52 23.59 40.78
C VAL A 646 -3.61 24.24 39.77
N VAL A 647 -3.00 25.37 40.13
CA VAL A 647 -1.95 26.06 39.36
C VAL A 647 -0.69 26.11 40.19
N VAL A 648 0.42 25.61 39.66
CA VAL A 648 1.76 25.70 40.25
C VAL A 648 2.60 26.67 39.43
N SER A 649 2.96 27.80 40.05
CA SER A 649 3.87 28.78 39.46
C SER A 649 5.31 28.50 39.90
N ARG A 650 6.23 28.46 38.95
CA ARG A 650 7.68 28.33 39.16
C ARG A 650 8.42 29.57 38.68
N TRP A 651 9.31 30.12 39.51
CA TRP A 651 10.31 31.11 39.09
C TRP A 651 11.69 30.44 39.08
N TYR A 652 12.35 30.44 37.93
CA TYR A 652 13.63 29.77 37.73
C TYR A 652 14.79 30.50 38.41
N GLY A 653 15.58 29.76 39.18
CA GLY A 653 16.70 30.29 39.98
C GLY A 653 18.08 30.28 39.33
N GLY A 654 18.20 29.91 38.06
CA GLY A 654 19.50 29.80 37.37
C GLY A 654 20.18 28.43 37.43
N ILE A 655 19.66 27.47 38.21
CA ILE A 655 20.19 26.09 38.32
C ILE A 655 19.14 25.08 37.86
N LYS A 656 19.51 24.18 36.93
CA LYS A 656 18.64 23.09 36.48
C LYS A 656 18.46 22.05 37.59
N LEU A 657 17.24 21.89 38.08
CA LEU A 657 16.89 20.98 39.18
C LEU A 657 16.74 19.50 38.78
N GLY A 658 16.82 19.17 37.49
CA GLY A 658 16.67 17.78 37.04
C GLY A 658 15.35 17.15 37.52
N PRO A 659 15.34 15.85 37.89
CA PRO A 659 14.15 15.17 38.39
C PRO A 659 13.56 15.73 39.70
N GLU A 660 14.35 16.45 40.50
CA GLU A 660 13.90 16.96 41.80
C GLU A 660 12.75 17.96 41.68
N ARG A 661 12.69 18.70 40.57
CA ARG A 661 11.59 19.64 40.30
C ARG A 661 10.21 18.97 40.36
N TRP A 662 10.11 17.71 39.95
CA TRP A 662 8.85 16.95 39.98
C TRP A 662 8.38 16.70 41.40
N ARG A 663 9.32 16.39 42.31
CA ARG A 663 9.02 16.21 43.74
C ARG A 663 8.52 17.52 44.34
N LEU A 664 9.15 18.64 43.99
CA LEU A 664 8.77 19.96 44.51
C LEU A 664 7.40 20.41 44.01
N ILE A 665 7.13 20.29 42.71
CA ILE A 665 5.83 20.59 42.08
C ILE A 665 4.73 19.76 42.72
N GLY A 666 4.93 18.45 42.84
CA GLY A 666 3.96 17.56 43.47
C GLY A 666 3.75 17.85 44.95
N SER A 667 4.78 18.30 45.67
CA SER A 667 4.70 18.66 47.09
C SER A 667 3.80 19.87 47.32
N VAL A 668 4.03 20.98 46.60
CA VAL A 668 3.23 22.20 46.77
C VAL A 668 1.79 22.02 46.27
N ALA A 669 1.59 21.25 45.19
CA ALA A 669 0.26 20.92 44.70
C ALA A 669 -0.54 20.06 45.69
N ARG A 670 0.10 19.04 46.28
CA ARG A 670 -0.53 18.18 47.30
C ARG A 670 -0.95 19.00 48.52
N GLU A 671 -0.11 19.94 48.97
CA GLU A 671 -0.41 20.80 50.12
C GLU A 671 -1.72 21.57 49.92
N VAL A 672 -1.89 22.25 48.78
CA VAL A 672 -3.10 23.05 48.53
C VAL A 672 -4.34 22.18 48.39
N VAL A 673 -4.24 21.03 47.72
CA VAL A 673 -5.36 20.10 47.54
C VAL A 673 -5.84 19.52 48.86
N VAL A 674 -4.91 19.11 49.74
CA VAL A 674 -5.27 18.59 51.08
C VAL A 674 -5.93 19.68 51.92
N ARG A 675 -5.31 20.86 52.02
CA ARG A 675 -5.83 21.98 52.82
C ARG A 675 -7.21 22.45 52.34
N GLY A 676 -7.46 22.48 51.04
CA GLY A 676 -8.78 22.83 50.52
C GLY A 676 -9.82 21.72 50.67
N GLY A 677 -9.39 20.45 50.66
CA GLY A 677 -10.26 19.33 51.02
C GLY A 677 -10.70 19.36 52.48
N GLU A 678 -9.79 19.71 53.41
CA GLU A 678 -10.08 19.85 54.85
C GLU A 678 -11.07 20.98 55.15
N THR A 679 -11.08 22.04 54.33
CA THR A 679 -12.02 23.16 54.46
C THR A 679 -13.35 22.92 53.73
N GLY A 680 -13.49 21.80 53.01
CA GLY A 680 -14.70 21.45 52.26
C GLY A 680 -14.87 22.22 50.94
N ALA A 681 -13.82 22.88 50.44
CA ALA A 681 -13.86 23.64 49.20
C ALA A 681 -14.07 22.76 47.95
N TRP A 682 -13.55 21.53 48.00
CA TRP A 682 -13.71 20.48 46.99
C TRP A 682 -13.69 19.11 47.66
N THR A 683 -14.08 18.08 46.90
CA THR A 683 -14.10 16.70 47.42
C THR A 683 -12.72 16.08 47.24
N VAL A 684 -12.23 15.42 48.29
CA VAL A 684 -11.05 14.54 48.24
C VAL A 684 -11.52 13.21 48.81
N GLU A 685 -11.59 12.18 47.98
CA GLU A 685 -11.89 10.83 48.46
C GLU A 685 -10.75 10.39 49.37
N ARG A 686 -11.05 10.09 50.64
CA ARG A 686 -10.03 9.56 51.56
C ARG A 686 -9.55 8.22 51.02
N MET A 687 -8.27 8.14 50.66
CA MET A 687 -7.59 6.86 50.42
C MET A 687 -7.62 5.96 51.64
#